data_AF-A0A0U5CC61-F1
#
_entry.id   AF-A0A0U5CC61-F1
#
_cell.length_a   1.000
_cell.length_b   1.000
_cell.length_c   1.000
_cell.angle_alpha   90.00
_cell.angle_beta   90.00
_cell.angle_gamma   90.00
#
_symmetry.space_group_name_H-M   'P 1'
#
loop_
_entity.id
_entity.type
_entity.pdbx_description
1 polymer ?
#
loop_
_entity_poly.entity_id
_entity_poly.type
_entity_poly.pdbx_seq_one_letter_code
_entity_poly.pdbx_strand_id
1 'polypeptide(L)'
;MFLFRRPSSRSQQKPKNSRKRPTPSKMSSSQTEWVYYPIGGIAVKTTDNTPPTPETKVPIRQNIDAWSADPANDKQVKLFVMALDRFQKIDPADRDSYFQIAGIHGQPNVPWDEPIDAAEAKGKGYCTHNNILFPIWHRAYLALYEQRLFEIMVQEIVPGFPREERGAWEEAALSWRLPFWDWGVTSSVPDLSKYPTTVVPTSDGKGEERIPNPLYQFRMPNNKPMSTAGMDNFVDPWVDDGDMLYYGECIGTSRWPQEGDNASGSATWRHGVVNNYKVQDSLKKPGWVGDAPYGQPAEMVYRLLTVPMEYSSFATTAQLSDDQNVASDVNIEYLHNNVHGWVGGDYNGHMSQIPVATFDPLFWLHHCNIDRIFALWQGLNPDKWFEEGQANDFFQEIIGLPEGASISPETPLRPFHKDTKGTVLTPNDVRWPYSFGYTYPELQTWAYEPKAYTSTEFLSDLRKSINDLYGVSRKALVDASATIPGVEYLDDAVKSLDYAFSVRYRKYAFGGEPFWIRIYISQGGATQNSTTDLITEVYNFSQKPEEASGALACSNCKTNQDKNIKSTANISITPVLITLLKAGKSLPSLNKDDVLKFLQKRAYWRVFKGGKEVPRYALEPLELEIIGSTNDATNFRDPTKAPLLENFQAEPAISGGADGALDPNLKQPMTIPPAAKPDIPKATLRLGSSLPFKGSLAPDNVVIIDAPSLSLTPDRETHTIDNTQFWFSDAEGGDGEILFLLSLRRAEGQIVFNTFLNNSWGEEVRVSLDSRFKNEKPTIFVHDQEDGYEVFIDWRHVLWFEKRAKDRVAKSISYTVNEGQVAVLGKELKVKVFGSMRTLFEH
;
A
#
# COMPACT_ATOMS: atom_id res chain seq x y z
N MET A 1 62.88 12.25 -65.75
CA MET A 1 62.94 12.65 -67.18
C MET A 1 61.70 13.51 -67.44
N PHE A 2 61.91 14.83 -67.62
CA PHE A 2 61.07 15.88 -68.25
C PHE A 2 59.51 15.80 -68.13
N LEU A 3 58.86 16.70 -67.33
CA LEU A 3 58.22 18.00 -67.71
C LEU A 3 56.78 17.82 -68.29
N PHE A 4 55.69 18.52 -67.91
CA PHE A 4 55.43 19.96 -67.71
C PHE A 4 54.05 20.28 -67.03
N ARG A 5 54.03 21.35 -66.18
CA ARG A 5 53.03 22.45 -65.89
C ARG A 5 51.50 22.17 -65.69
N ARG A 6 50.88 22.46 -64.51
CA ARG A 6 50.36 23.75 -63.89
C ARG A 6 48.94 24.19 -64.39
N PRO A 7 48.13 24.98 -63.63
CA PRO A 7 47.89 25.09 -62.16
C PRO A 7 46.39 25.34 -61.72
N SER A 8 46.12 25.35 -60.40
CA SER A 8 45.08 26.05 -59.57
C SER A 8 43.65 26.30 -60.12
N SER A 9 42.55 26.11 -59.35
CA SER A 9 42.11 27.04 -58.29
C SER A 9 40.77 26.62 -57.63
N ARG A 10 40.53 27.17 -56.43
CA ARG A 10 39.30 27.09 -55.61
C ARG A 10 38.13 27.91 -56.18
N SER A 11 36.91 27.42 -55.94
CA SER A 11 35.86 28.05 -55.13
C SER A 11 34.44 28.00 -55.73
N GLN A 12 33.52 27.56 -54.85
CA GLN A 12 32.09 27.87 -54.68
C GLN A 12 31.21 28.30 -55.88
N GLN A 13 30.15 27.54 -56.13
CA GLN A 13 28.75 28.02 -56.06
C GLN A 13 27.75 26.83 -56.06
N LYS A 14 26.68 26.96 -55.25
CA LYS A 14 25.57 25.99 -55.08
C LYS A 14 24.81 25.75 -56.40
N PRO A 15 24.12 24.60 -56.56
CA PRO A 15 22.66 24.64 -56.41
C PRO A 15 22.03 23.38 -55.78
N LYS A 16 20.88 23.59 -55.12
CA LYS A 16 19.92 22.55 -54.70
C LYS A 16 19.11 22.09 -55.93
N ASN A 17 18.91 20.79 -56.12
CA ASN A 17 17.58 20.18 -56.02
C ASN A 17 17.57 18.65 -56.23
N SER A 18 16.82 18.02 -55.31
CA SER A 18 16.11 16.72 -55.34
C SER A 18 16.67 15.55 -56.18
N ARG A 19 17.27 14.58 -55.47
CA ARG A 19 17.36 13.17 -55.90
C ARG A 19 16.51 12.28 -54.99
N LYS A 20 15.60 11.51 -55.59
CA LYS A 20 14.98 10.31 -55.00
C LYS A 20 16.10 9.30 -54.71
N ARG A 21 16.13 8.78 -53.48
CA ARG A 21 17.14 7.85 -52.95
C ARG A 21 16.96 6.44 -53.51
N PRO A 22 18.04 5.74 -53.91
CA PRO A 22 18.06 4.29 -53.98
C PRO A 22 18.23 3.67 -52.58
N THR A 23 17.71 2.47 -52.44
CA THR A 23 17.61 1.60 -51.25
C THR A 23 18.93 1.42 -50.49
N PRO A 24 18.94 1.51 -49.14
CA PRO A 24 20.08 1.13 -48.34
C PRO A 24 20.08 -0.37 -48.01
N SER A 25 21.28 -0.93 -48.06
CA SER A 25 21.66 -2.27 -47.62
C SER A 25 21.20 -2.58 -46.19
N LYS A 26 20.83 -3.84 -45.95
CA LYS A 26 20.65 -4.44 -44.62
C LYS A 26 21.88 -4.17 -43.76
N MET A 27 21.83 -3.13 -42.92
CA MET A 27 22.63 -3.09 -41.70
C MET A 27 21.97 -4.06 -40.74
N SER A 28 22.70 -5.11 -40.39
CA SER A 28 22.44 -5.92 -39.20
C SER A 28 22.44 -4.96 -38.01
N SER A 29 21.28 -4.78 -37.39
CA SER A 29 21.21 -4.30 -36.02
C SER A 29 21.74 -5.42 -35.14
N SER A 30 22.94 -5.27 -34.58
CA SER A 30 23.28 -5.99 -33.36
C SER A 30 22.36 -5.46 -32.27
N GLN A 31 21.19 -6.08 -32.11
CA GLN A 31 20.45 -5.99 -30.85
C GLN A 31 21.36 -6.61 -29.80
N THR A 32 21.94 -5.77 -28.94
CA THR A 32 22.50 -6.24 -27.67
C THR A 32 21.40 -7.00 -26.94
N GLU A 33 21.64 -8.28 -26.68
CA GLU A 33 20.75 -9.16 -25.94
C GLU A 33 20.44 -8.54 -24.56
N TRP A 34 19.17 -8.54 -24.14
CA TRP A 34 18.77 -8.04 -22.83
C TRP A 34 19.42 -8.90 -21.72
N VAL A 35 19.98 -8.26 -20.70
CA VAL A 35 20.67 -8.97 -19.60
C VAL A 35 19.85 -8.85 -18.32
N TYR A 36 19.24 -9.96 -17.92
CA TYR A 36 18.45 -10.09 -16.71
C TYR A 36 19.32 -10.06 -15.45
N TYR A 37 18.76 -9.60 -14.33
CA TYR A 37 19.41 -9.59 -13.02
C TYR A 37 19.25 -10.95 -12.34
N PRO A 38 20.34 -11.74 -12.17
CA PRO A 38 20.25 -13.07 -11.58
C PRO A 38 20.11 -13.00 -10.06
N ILE A 39 19.02 -13.54 -9.53
CA ILE A 39 18.72 -13.63 -8.11
C ILE A 39 19.11 -15.03 -7.62
N GLY A 40 20.22 -15.08 -6.89
CA GLY A 40 20.75 -16.31 -6.28
C GLY A 40 21.03 -16.17 -4.78
N GLY A 41 20.77 -15.00 -4.19
CA GLY A 41 21.14 -14.70 -2.81
C GLY A 41 22.66 -14.50 -2.65
N ILE A 42 23.12 -14.39 -1.41
CA ILE A 42 24.56 -14.22 -1.12
C ILE A 42 25.21 -15.60 -1.11
N ALA A 43 26.05 -15.86 -2.12
CA ALA A 43 26.71 -17.15 -2.28
C ALA A 43 27.52 -17.56 -1.04
N VAL A 44 27.36 -18.81 -0.62
CA VAL A 44 28.14 -19.45 0.44
C VAL A 44 29.07 -20.47 -0.19
N LYS A 45 30.35 -20.48 0.20
CA LYS A 45 31.31 -21.47 -0.31
C LYS A 45 30.99 -22.84 0.25
N THR A 46 30.56 -23.78 -0.60
CA THR A 46 30.48 -25.21 -0.29
C THR A 46 31.76 -25.91 -0.74
N THR A 47 32.10 -27.06 -0.14
CA THR A 47 33.38 -27.77 -0.42
C THR A 47 33.55 -28.16 -1.89
N ASP A 48 32.43 -28.38 -2.60
CA ASP A 48 32.41 -28.93 -3.96
C ASP A 48 31.53 -28.10 -4.93
N ASN A 49 31.21 -26.85 -4.61
CA ASN A 49 30.28 -25.99 -5.35
C ASN A 49 28.87 -26.62 -5.55
N THR A 50 28.47 -27.54 -4.68
CA THR A 50 27.11 -28.08 -4.64
C THR A 50 26.13 -27.05 -4.07
N PRO A 51 24.84 -27.06 -4.50
CA PRO A 51 23.82 -26.23 -3.88
C PRO A 51 23.75 -26.46 -2.37
N PRO A 52 23.50 -25.41 -1.56
CA PRO A 52 23.31 -25.58 -0.12
C PRO A 52 22.18 -26.57 0.19
N THR A 53 22.42 -27.41 1.17
CA THR A 53 21.47 -28.36 1.75
C THR A 53 21.12 -27.94 3.18
N PRO A 54 20.15 -28.57 3.86
CA PRO A 54 19.90 -28.31 5.28
C PRO A 54 21.18 -28.46 6.15
N GLU A 55 22.06 -29.39 5.79
CA GLU A 55 23.32 -29.66 6.48
C GLU A 55 24.38 -28.57 6.29
N THR A 56 24.21 -27.71 5.29
CA THR A 56 25.18 -26.68 4.93
C THR A 56 25.11 -25.53 5.93
N LYS A 57 26.24 -25.23 6.58
CA LYS A 57 26.36 -24.04 7.44
C LYS A 57 26.29 -22.77 6.59
N VAL A 58 25.23 -22.00 6.78
CA VAL A 58 25.01 -20.70 6.12
C VAL A 58 24.89 -19.58 7.15
N PRO A 59 25.22 -18.32 6.82
CA PRO A 59 25.01 -17.19 7.73
C PRO A 59 23.55 -17.00 8.14
N ILE A 60 23.34 -16.38 9.31
CA ILE A 60 22.01 -16.21 9.91
C ILE A 60 21.51 -14.78 9.74
N ARG A 61 20.23 -14.61 9.37
CA ARG A 61 19.48 -13.36 9.54
C ARG A 61 19.16 -13.19 11.02
N GLN A 62 19.64 -12.13 11.65
CA GLN A 62 19.58 -11.96 13.10
C GLN A 62 18.49 -10.95 13.51
N ASN A 63 18.01 -11.03 14.75
CA ASN A 63 17.11 -10.01 15.30
C ASN A 63 17.85 -8.67 15.29
N ILE A 64 17.27 -7.64 14.68
CA ILE A 64 17.97 -6.36 14.42
C ILE A 64 18.49 -5.68 15.68
N ASP A 65 17.76 -5.68 16.78
CA ASP A 65 18.17 -4.99 18.01
C ASP A 65 19.29 -5.77 18.71
N ALA A 66 19.16 -7.09 18.83
CA ALA A 66 20.21 -7.94 19.40
C ALA A 66 21.49 -7.92 18.55
N TRP A 67 21.33 -8.00 17.22
CA TRP A 67 22.43 -7.98 16.26
C TRP A 67 23.20 -6.66 16.30
N SER A 68 22.48 -5.53 16.29
CA SER A 68 23.10 -4.21 16.23
C SER A 68 23.70 -3.75 17.55
N ALA A 69 23.24 -4.30 18.68
CA ALA A 69 23.81 -4.04 19.99
C ALA A 69 25.10 -4.85 20.26
N ASP A 70 25.35 -5.93 19.52
CA ASP A 70 26.54 -6.77 19.67
C ASP A 70 27.77 -6.10 19.02
N PRO A 71 28.80 -5.74 19.80
CA PRO A 71 30.03 -5.14 19.28
C PRO A 71 30.76 -6.00 18.23
N ALA A 72 30.56 -7.32 18.24
CA ALA A 72 31.15 -8.21 17.23
C ALA A 72 30.58 -7.93 15.83
N ASN A 73 29.38 -7.37 15.73
CA ASN A 73 28.71 -7.06 14.49
C ASN A 73 28.90 -5.60 14.03
N ASP A 74 29.70 -4.77 14.72
CA ASP A 74 29.81 -3.33 14.43
C ASP A 74 30.09 -3.04 12.94
N LYS A 75 31.06 -3.74 12.33
CA LYS A 75 31.34 -3.60 10.90
C LYS A 75 30.17 -3.98 10.00
N GLN A 76 29.43 -5.05 10.35
CA GLN A 76 28.23 -5.44 9.60
C GLN A 76 27.15 -4.36 9.70
N VAL A 77 26.96 -3.79 10.89
CA VAL A 77 26.00 -2.70 11.13
C VAL A 77 26.36 -1.46 10.32
N LYS A 78 27.63 -1.04 10.35
CA LYS A 78 28.10 0.10 9.55
C LYS A 78 27.95 -0.16 8.05
N LEU A 79 28.32 -1.34 7.56
CA LEU A 79 28.14 -1.73 6.16
C LEU A 79 26.67 -1.69 5.74
N PHE A 80 25.75 -2.22 6.56
CA PHE A 80 24.33 -2.18 6.26
C PHE A 80 23.79 -0.76 6.14
N VAL A 81 24.11 0.10 7.11
CA VAL A 81 23.67 1.51 7.10
C VAL A 81 24.25 2.25 5.91
N MET A 82 25.54 2.10 5.61
CA MET A 82 26.20 2.75 4.47
C MET A 82 25.65 2.23 3.13
N ALA A 83 25.41 0.93 3.01
CA ALA A 83 24.87 0.31 1.80
C ALA A 83 23.44 0.75 1.53
N LEU A 84 22.61 0.81 2.56
CA LEU A 84 21.24 1.27 2.42
C LEU A 84 21.17 2.77 2.07
N ASP A 85 22.00 3.61 2.70
CA ASP A 85 22.12 5.03 2.34
C ASP A 85 22.55 5.19 0.87
N ARG A 86 23.54 4.42 0.42
CA ARG A 86 23.97 4.42 -0.99
C ARG A 86 22.86 3.93 -1.92
N PHE A 87 22.17 2.87 -1.56
CA PHE A 87 21.10 2.25 -2.35
C PHE A 87 19.92 3.20 -2.56
N GLN A 88 19.50 3.91 -1.51
CA GLN A 88 18.44 4.93 -1.58
C GLN A 88 18.85 6.16 -2.40
N LYS A 89 20.16 6.36 -2.64
CA LYS A 89 20.72 7.48 -3.43
C LYS A 89 20.95 7.17 -4.91
N ILE A 90 20.71 5.93 -5.35
CA ILE A 90 20.73 5.58 -6.78
C ILE A 90 19.59 6.34 -7.48
N ASP A 91 19.79 6.74 -8.75
CA ASP A 91 18.77 7.47 -9.50
C ASP A 91 17.46 6.65 -9.53
N PRO A 92 16.30 7.23 -9.16
CA PRO A 92 15.01 6.52 -9.17
C PRO A 92 14.60 5.96 -10.55
N ALA A 93 15.24 6.39 -11.64
CA ALA A 93 15.05 5.82 -12.97
C ALA A 93 15.88 4.55 -13.24
N ASP A 94 16.93 4.30 -12.45
CA ASP A 94 17.76 3.09 -12.61
C ASP A 94 17.01 1.85 -12.12
N ARG A 95 16.98 0.79 -12.94
CA ARG A 95 16.36 -0.51 -12.62
C ARG A 95 16.77 -1.03 -11.24
N ASP A 96 18.04 -0.89 -10.90
CA ASP A 96 18.65 -1.45 -9.69
C ASP A 96 18.65 -0.47 -8.50
N SER A 97 17.82 0.59 -8.57
CA SER A 97 17.65 1.58 -7.50
C SER A 97 16.69 1.08 -6.41
N TYR A 98 16.80 1.65 -5.20
CA TYR A 98 15.86 1.36 -4.13
C TYR A 98 14.42 1.66 -4.56
N PHE A 99 14.21 2.74 -5.33
CA PHE A 99 12.89 3.15 -5.79
C PHE A 99 12.28 2.14 -6.76
N GLN A 100 13.02 1.69 -7.77
CA GLN A 100 12.53 0.69 -8.73
C GLN A 100 12.34 -0.68 -8.08
N ILE A 101 13.27 -1.12 -7.23
CA ILE A 101 13.14 -2.39 -6.52
C ILE A 101 11.94 -2.33 -5.56
N ALA A 102 11.78 -1.27 -4.75
CA ALA A 102 10.59 -1.08 -3.92
C ALA A 102 9.30 -1.05 -4.75
N GLY A 103 9.35 -0.47 -5.95
CA GLY A 103 8.23 -0.35 -6.87
C GLY A 103 7.75 -1.67 -7.48
N ILE A 104 8.54 -2.75 -7.44
CA ILE A 104 8.11 -4.09 -7.90
C ILE A 104 6.79 -4.49 -7.23
N HIS A 105 6.64 -4.19 -5.95
CA HIS A 105 5.47 -4.56 -5.16
C HIS A 105 4.18 -3.88 -5.62
N GLY A 106 4.25 -2.71 -6.24
CA GLY A 106 3.09 -1.94 -6.64
C GLY A 106 3.47 -0.74 -7.48
N GLN A 107 3.31 0.46 -6.92
CA GLN A 107 3.56 1.70 -7.67
C GLN A 107 5.04 1.91 -7.92
N PRO A 108 5.44 2.38 -9.11
CA PRO A 108 4.62 3.01 -10.14
C PRO A 108 3.95 2.08 -11.17
N ASN A 109 3.88 0.75 -10.93
CA ASN A 109 3.35 -0.26 -11.86
C ASN A 109 4.06 -0.24 -13.21
N VAL A 110 5.39 -0.25 -13.17
CA VAL A 110 6.26 -0.39 -14.35
C VAL A 110 6.91 -1.77 -14.36
N PRO A 111 7.23 -2.34 -15.53
CA PRO A 111 7.97 -3.59 -15.58
C PRO A 111 9.34 -3.45 -14.91
N TRP A 112 9.72 -4.44 -14.11
CA TRP A 112 11.07 -4.52 -13.54
C TRP A 112 11.76 -5.75 -14.11
N ASP A 113 12.95 -5.57 -14.68
CA ASP A 113 13.76 -6.64 -15.28
C ASP A 113 13.04 -7.53 -16.32
N GLU A 114 11.96 -7.03 -16.93
CA GLU A 114 11.20 -7.70 -17.98
C GLU A 114 11.07 -6.79 -19.19
N PRO A 115 11.55 -7.19 -20.39
CA PRO A 115 11.48 -6.38 -21.60
C PRO A 115 10.08 -6.43 -22.24
N ILE A 116 9.03 -6.22 -21.45
CA ILE A 116 7.63 -6.13 -21.88
C ILE A 116 7.21 -4.67 -22.10
N ASP A 117 6.11 -4.44 -22.82
CA ASP A 117 5.58 -3.09 -22.99
C ASP A 117 5.09 -2.53 -21.65
N ALA A 118 5.46 -1.29 -21.31
CA ALA A 118 4.98 -0.62 -20.11
C ALA A 118 3.43 -0.52 -20.06
N ALA A 119 2.78 -0.51 -21.23
CA ALA A 119 1.32 -0.59 -21.33
C ALA A 119 0.75 -1.91 -20.80
N GLU A 120 1.50 -3.02 -20.88
CA GLU A 120 1.08 -4.33 -20.35
C GLU A 120 1.16 -4.39 -18.83
N ALA A 121 2.10 -3.66 -18.23
CA ALA A 121 2.26 -3.56 -16.77
C ALA A 121 1.40 -2.47 -16.13
N LYS A 122 0.88 -1.53 -16.93
CA LYS A 122 0.13 -0.37 -16.43
C LYS A 122 -1.04 -0.81 -15.54
N GLY A 123 -1.06 -0.27 -14.31
CA GLY A 123 -2.12 -0.54 -13.33
C GLY A 123 -2.04 -1.93 -12.66
N LYS A 124 -0.96 -2.70 -12.88
CA LYS A 124 -0.77 -4.03 -12.33
C LYS A 124 0.51 -4.08 -11.48
N GLY A 125 0.39 -4.49 -10.21
CA GLY A 125 1.53 -4.74 -9.33
C GLY A 125 1.94 -6.21 -9.36
N TYR A 126 3.20 -6.52 -9.09
CA TYR A 126 3.68 -7.92 -9.06
C TYR A 126 3.35 -8.65 -7.76
N CYS A 127 3.06 -7.93 -6.67
CA CYS A 127 2.93 -8.56 -5.35
C CYS A 127 1.78 -9.56 -5.28
N THR A 128 2.04 -10.70 -4.64
CA THR A 128 1.03 -11.72 -4.39
C THR A 128 0.41 -11.54 -3.02
N HIS A 129 -0.82 -11.01 -2.96
CA HIS A 129 -1.64 -10.95 -1.75
C HIS A 129 -2.93 -11.73 -1.94
N ASN A 130 -3.52 -12.22 -0.84
CA ASN A 130 -4.69 -13.07 -0.82
C ASN A 130 -4.53 -14.28 -1.77
N ASN A 131 -3.31 -14.83 -1.84
CA ASN A 131 -2.91 -15.92 -2.70
C ASN A 131 -1.88 -16.80 -1.96
N ILE A 132 -1.90 -18.12 -2.17
CA ILE A 132 -0.97 -19.07 -1.55
C ILE A 132 0.50 -18.82 -1.89
N LEU A 133 0.81 -18.02 -2.92
CA LEU A 133 2.17 -17.58 -3.26
C LEU A 133 2.69 -16.46 -2.36
N PHE A 134 1.86 -15.87 -1.48
CA PHE A 134 2.23 -14.74 -0.61
C PHE A 134 3.59 -14.88 0.06
N PRO A 135 3.88 -15.90 0.90
CA PRO A 135 5.15 -15.94 1.62
C PRO A 135 6.32 -16.33 0.69
N ILE A 136 6.03 -17.05 -0.39
CA ILE A 136 7.01 -17.53 -1.39
C ILE A 136 7.53 -16.38 -2.25
N TRP A 137 6.63 -15.56 -2.79
CA TRP A 137 6.99 -14.40 -3.61
C TRP A 137 7.78 -13.38 -2.80
N HIS A 138 7.36 -13.11 -1.56
CA HIS A 138 8.07 -12.16 -0.68
C HIS A 138 9.45 -12.68 -0.25
N ARG A 139 9.66 -14.00 -0.13
CA ARG A 139 11.00 -14.57 0.09
C ARG A 139 11.95 -14.28 -1.08
N ALA A 140 11.49 -14.50 -2.32
CA ALA A 140 12.27 -14.17 -3.52
C ALA A 140 12.60 -12.67 -3.57
N TYR A 141 11.63 -11.83 -3.21
CA TYR A 141 11.80 -10.38 -3.16
C TYR A 141 12.83 -9.92 -2.11
N LEU A 142 12.84 -10.54 -0.92
CA LEU A 142 13.85 -10.30 0.09
C LEU A 142 15.24 -10.75 -0.36
N ALA A 143 15.35 -11.86 -1.09
CA ALA A 143 16.63 -12.33 -1.64
C ALA A 143 17.22 -11.32 -2.62
N LEU A 144 16.41 -10.73 -3.50
CA LEU A 144 16.82 -9.62 -4.38
C LEU A 144 17.34 -8.42 -3.57
N TYR A 145 16.56 -7.96 -2.58
CA TYR A 145 16.91 -6.80 -1.77
C TYR A 145 18.21 -7.00 -0.98
N GLU A 146 18.35 -8.15 -0.33
CA GLU A 146 19.54 -8.54 0.44
C GLU A 146 20.78 -8.67 -0.47
N GLN A 147 20.64 -9.30 -1.64
CA GLN A 147 21.72 -9.44 -2.61
C GLN A 147 22.19 -8.07 -3.11
N ARG A 148 21.27 -7.16 -3.44
CA ARG A 148 21.62 -5.82 -3.93
C ARG A 148 22.38 -5.00 -2.89
N LEU A 149 21.97 -5.07 -1.61
CA LEU A 149 22.70 -4.42 -0.52
C LEU A 149 24.11 -4.99 -0.38
N PHE A 150 24.26 -6.32 -0.41
CA PHE A 150 25.57 -6.98 -0.35
C PHE A 150 26.48 -6.58 -1.53
N GLU A 151 25.95 -6.52 -2.74
CA GLU A 151 26.70 -6.05 -3.91
C GLU A 151 27.23 -4.63 -3.70
N ILE A 152 26.41 -3.71 -3.19
CA ILE A 152 26.82 -2.34 -2.87
C ILE A 152 27.91 -2.34 -1.79
N MET A 153 27.78 -3.19 -0.75
CA MET A 153 28.81 -3.33 0.29
C MET A 153 30.16 -3.67 -0.35
N VAL A 154 30.23 -4.76 -1.12
CA VAL A 154 31.53 -5.30 -1.60
C VAL A 154 32.08 -4.57 -2.83
N GLN A 155 31.22 -3.99 -3.69
CA GLN A 155 31.64 -3.37 -4.94
C GLN A 155 31.83 -1.85 -4.82
N GLU A 156 31.10 -1.17 -3.93
CA GLU A 156 31.10 0.29 -3.83
C GLU A 156 31.70 0.80 -2.51
N ILE A 157 31.35 0.18 -1.37
CA ILE A 157 31.75 0.68 -0.05
C ILE A 157 33.13 0.19 0.36
N VAL A 158 33.32 -1.13 0.40
CA VAL A 158 34.57 -1.75 0.87
C VAL A 158 35.81 -1.27 0.08
N PRO A 159 35.76 -1.08 -1.25
CA PRO A 159 36.88 -0.56 -2.01
C PRO A 159 37.30 0.88 -1.64
N GLY A 160 36.45 1.65 -0.97
CA GLY A 160 36.77 2.99 -0.47
C GLY A 160 37.78 2.98 0.69
N PHE A 161 37.72 1.96 1.56
CA PHE A 161 38.56 1.87 2.74
C PHE A 161 40.05 1.64 2.42
N PRO A 162 40.96 1.97 3.36
CA PRO A 162 42.39 1.66 3.25
C PRO A 162 42.63 0.18 2.98
N ARG A 163 43.60 -0.14 2.12
CA ARG A 163 43.82 -1.49 1.58
C ARG A 163 44.03 -2.55 2.67
N GLU A 164 44.70 -2.17 3.74
CA GLU A 164 45.02 -2.98 4.92
C GLU A 164 43.79 -3.34 5.76
N GLU A 165 42.70 -2.57 5.69
CA GLU A 165 41.47 -2.83 6.45
C GLU A 165 40.43 -3.60 5.65
N ARG A 166 40.50 -3.57 4.32
CA ARG A 166 39.48 -4.15 3.42
C ARG A 166 39.14 -5.59 3.75
N GLY A 167 40.13 -6.43 4.04
CA GLY A 167 39.89 -7.86 4.33
C GLY A 167 38.89 -8.07 5.48
N ALA A 168 38.97 -7.27 6.54
CA ALA A 168 38.06 -7.40 7.67
C ALA A 168 36.65 -6.85 7.37
N TRP A 169 36.54 -5.86 6.47
CA TRP A 169 35.26 -5.36 5.99
C TRP A 169 34.61 -6.32 4.97
N GLU A 170 35.40 -6.97 4.10
CA GLU A 170 34.93 -8.03 3.19
C GLU A 170 34.38 -9.23 3.97
N GLU A 171 35.09 -9.66 5.03
CA GLU A 171 34.64 -10.74 5.91
C GLU A 171 33.32 -10.38 6.62
N ALA A 172 33.18 -9.13 7.08
CA ALA A 172 31.93 -8.63 7.66
C ALA A 172 30.79 -8.63 6.62
N ALA A 173 31.04 -8.19 5.38
CA ALA A 173 30.04 -8.21 4.31
C ALA A 173 29.60 -9.65 3.96
N LEU A 174 30.53 -10.60 3.89
CA LEU A 174 30.24 -12.00 3.57
C LEU A 174 29.41 -12.71 4.65
N SER A 175 29.60 -12.32 5.91
CA SER A 175 28.87 -12.86 7.06
C SER A 175 27.55 -12.13 7.36
N TRP A 176 27.36 -10.92 6.83
CA TRP A 176 26.14 -10.14 7.00
C TRP A 176 24.95 -10.78 6.28
N ARG A 177 23.78 -10.70 6.90
CA ARG A 177 22.47 -10.99 6.30
C ARG A 177 21.45 -9.95 6.79
N LEU A 178 20.40 -9.72 6.02
CA LEU A 178 19.34 -8.76 6.33
C LEU A 178 18.70 -9.09 7.68
N PRO A 179 18.74 -8.19 8.68
CA PRO A 179 18.19 -8.50 9.99
C PRO A 179 16.66 -8.47 9.99
N PHE A 180 16.03 -9.20 10.92
CA PHE A 180 14.57 -9.22 11.08
C PHE A 180 14.11 -8.39 12.28
N TRP A 181 12.93 -7.77 12.16
CA TRP A 181 12.26 -7.08 13.27
C TRP A 181 11.21 -7.98 13.91
N ASP A 182 11.51 -8.50 15.10
CA ASP A 182 10.59 -9.38 15.83
C ASP A 182 9.58 -8.60 16.67
N TRP A 183 8.58 -8.06 15.99
CA TRP A 183 7.42 -7.39 16.60
C TRP A 183 6.54 -8.34 17.44
N GLY A 184 6.81 -9.66 17.44
CA GLY A 184 6.18 -10.63 18.33
C GLY A 184 6.75 -10.61 19.75
N VAL A 185 7.97 -10.08 19.93
CA VAL A 185 8.61 -9.96 21.25
C VAL A 185 8.95 -8.51 21.62
N THR A 186 9.05 -7.61 20.64
CA THR A 186 9.23 -6.16 20.87
C THR A 186 8.00 -5.40 20.43
N SER A 187 7.73 -4.28 21.11
CA SER A 187 6.59 -3.43 20.79
C SER A 187 7.00 -2.05 20.26
N SER A 188 8.29 -1.81 20.02
CA SER A 188 8.78 -0.58 19.40
C SER A 188 9.37 -0.86 18.02
N VAL A 189 9.49 0.19 17.22
CA VAL A 189 10.38 0.14 16.05
C VAL A 189 11.81 -0.20 16.49
N PRO A 190 12.61 -0.85 15.62
CA PRO A 190 14.01 -1.16 15.89
C PRO A 190 14.84 0.05 16.32
N ASP A 191 15.82 -0.16 17.20
CA ASP A 191 16.68 0.90 17.73
C ASP A 191 17.42 1.66 16.62
N LEU A 192 17.94 0.94 15.63
CA LEU A 192 18.58 1.52 14.44
C LEU A 192 17.63 2.38 13.58
N SER A 193 16.32 2.29 13.76
CA SER A 193 15.32 3.05 12.99
C SER A 193 14.71 4.22 13.77
N LYS A 194 15.12 4.46 15.02
CA LYS A 194 14.49 5.45 15.92
C LYS A 194 14.83 6.89 15.61
N TYR A 195 16.07 7.17 15.21
CA TYR A 195 16.60 8.53 15.12
C TYR A 195 16.83 8.98 13.68
N PRO A 196 16.63 10.26 13.35
CA PRO A 196 16.70 10.78 11.97
C PRO A 196 18.13 10.85 11.40
N THR A 197 19.15 10.77 12.24
CA THR A 197 20.56 10.74 11.81
C THR A 197 21.31 9.63 12.53
N THR A 198 22.36 9.14 11.90
CA THR A 198 23.28 8.15 12.47
C THR A 198 24.72 8.51 12.10
N VAL A 199 25.68 7.82 12.70
CA VAL A 199 27.11 8.06 12.50
C VAL A 199 27.74 6.83 11.85
N VAL A 200 28.47 7.05 10.77
CA VAL A 200 29.17 6.01 9.99
C VAL A 200 30.63 6.40 9.78
N PRO A 201 31.53 5.43 9.52
CA PRO A 201 32.89 5.75 9.11
C PRO A 201 32.93 6.57 7.82
N THR A 202 33.90 7.47 7.69
CA THR A 202 34.18 8.14 6.42
C THR A 202 34.66 7.13 5.38
N SER A 203 34.43 7.42 4.10
CA SER A 203 34.85 6.55 2.99
C SER A 203 36.34 6.21 2.98
N ASP A 204 37.20 7.06 3.55
CA ASP A 204 38.64 6.84 3.68
C ASP A 204 39.04 6.10 4.98
N GLY A 205 38.08 5.74 5.83
CA GLY A 205 38.27 5.03 7.11
C GLY A 205 38.93 5.86 8.21
N LYS A 206 39.20 7.16 8.00
CA LYS A 206 40.02 7.97 8.93
C LYS A 206 39.23 8.72 9.99
N GLY A 207 37.91 8.64 9.97
CA GLY A 207 37.05 9.29 10.94
C GLY A 207 35.61 8.82 10.82
N GLU A 208 34.72 9.59 11.42
CA GLU A 208 33.28 9.36 11.37
C GLU A 208 32.58 10.58 10.76
N GLU A 209 31.48 10.33 10.06
CA GLU A 209 30.57 11.35 9.54
C GLU A 209 29.13 11.07 9.98
N ARG A 210 28.37 12.15 10.16
CA ARG A 210 26.93 12.09 10.47
C ARG A 210 26.13 12.15 9.19
N ILE A 211 25.31 11.14 8.95
CA ILE A 211 24.44 11.05 7.78
C ILE A 211 22.95 11.00 8.20
N PRO A 212 22.01 11.38 7.31
CA PRO A 212 20.61 10.99 7.47
C PRO A 212 20.50 9.48 7.64
N ASN A 213 19.66 9.03 8.57
CA ASN A 213 19.52 7.61 8.84
C ASN A 213 18.59 6.96 7.79
N PRO A 214 19.09 6.07 6.92
CA PRO A 214 18.28 5.50 5.84
C PRO A 214 17.24 4.48 6.33
N LEU A 215 17.30 4.04 7.59
CA LEU A 215 16.27 3.22 8.24
C LEU A 215 15.14 4.06 8.88
N TYR A 216 15.40 5.34 9.14
CA TYR A 216 14.40 6.23 9.76
C TYR A 216 13.29 6.60 8.78
N GLN A 217 13.65 6.91 7.54
CA GLN A 217 12.72 7.34 6.50
C GLN A 217 13.40 7.20 5.13
N PHE A 218 12.73 6.62 4.15
CA PHE A 218 13.18 6.79 2.76
C PHE A 218 12.85 8.19 2.28
N ARG A 219 13.79 8.83 1.58
CA ARG A 219 13.57 10.11 0.91
C ARG A 219 14.11 10.05 -0.52
N MET A 220 13.35 10.61 -1.46
CA MET A 220 13.77 10.73 -2.85
C MET A 220 15.12 11.44 -2.94
N PRO A 221 16.13 10.85 -3.61
CA PRO A 221 17.51 11.33 -3.53
C PRO A 221 17.75 12.64 -4.28
N ASN A 222 16.87 12.98 -5.22
CA ASN A 222 16.88 14.25 -5.94
C ASN A 222 16.02 15.33 -5.25
N ASN A 223 15.43 15.02 -4.08
CA ASN A 223 14.50 15.87 -3.34
C ASN A 223 13.30 16.38 -4.18
N LYS A 224 12.96 15.65 -5.25
CA LYS A 224 11.77 15.88 -6.06
C LYS A 224 10.64 14.97 -5.58
N PRO A 225 9.37 15.34 -5.83
CA PRO A 225 8.24 14.46 -5.54
C PRO A 225 8.35 13.12 -6.25
N MET A 226 7.83 12.05 -5.64
CA MET A 226 7.81 10.68 -6.18
C MET A 226 7.11 10.60 -7.55
N SER A 227 6.17 11.50 -7.85
CA SER A 227 5.55 11.64 -9.17
C SER A 227 6.54 11.89 -10.30
N THR A 228 7.71 12.48 -10.01
CA THR A 228 8.76 12.66 -11.02
C THR A 228 9.41 11.34 -11.46
N ALA A 229 9.21 10.26 -10.70
CA ALA A 229 9.63 8.89 -11.01
C ALA A 229 8.42 7.99 -11.37
N GLY A 230 7.27 8.58 -11.68
CA GLY A 230 6.08 7.87 -12.18
C GLY A 230 5.07 7.45 -11.10
N MET A 231 5.26 7.81 -9.84
CA MET A 231 4.26 7.51 -8.80
C MET A 231 3.01 8.38 -8.96
N ASP A 232 1.86 7.74 -9.12
CA ASP A 232 0.58 8.44 -9.26
C ASP A 232 -0.06 8.78 -7.91
N ASN A 233 -1.02 9.72 -7.95
CA ASN A 233 -1.96 9.94 -6.85
C ASN A 233 -3.15 8.98 -7.00
N PHE A 234 -3.70 8.51 -5.88
CA PHE A 234 -4.88 7.62 -5.89
C PHE A 234 -6.13 8.41 -5.54
N VAL A 235 -7.33 7.90 -5.80
CA VAL A 235 -8.54 8.52 -5.25
C VAL A 235 -8.64 8.11 -3.78
N ASP A 236 -8.61 9.11 -2.89
CA ASP A 236 -9.04 9.01 -1.49
C ASP A 236 -10.52 8.62 -1.50
N PRO A 237 -10.80 7.40 -1.06
CA PRO A 237 -12.15 6.89 -1.08
C PRO A 237 -13.14 7.42 -0.04
N TRP A 238 -12.64 8.16 0.94
CA TRP A 238 -13.23 8.40 2.25
C TRP A 238 -14.11 9.64 2.29
N VAL A 239 -14.14 10.38 1.18
CA VAL A 239 -14.87 11.62 1.00
C VAL A 239 -15.81 11.42 -0.18
N ASP A 240 -17.11 11.64 0.01
CA ASP A 240 -18.04 11.76 -1.12
C ASP A 240 -17.50 12.90 -2.02
N ASP A 241 -17.31 12.62 -3.32
CA ASP A 241 -16.54 13.43 -4.28
C ASP A 241 -15.00 13.32 -4.23
N GLY A 242 -14.46 12.25 -3.62
CA GLY A 242 -13.12 11.71 -3.82
C GLY A 242 -11.99 12.75 -3.79
N ASP A 243 -11.54 13.11 -2.59
CA ASP A 243 -10.20 13.70 -2.46
C ASP A 243 -9.17 12.74 -3.07
N MET A 244 -7.98 13.17 -3.49
CA MET A 244 -6.93 12.23 -3.91
C MET A 244 -6.03 11.87 -2.71
N LEU A 245 -5.47 10.66 -2.66
CA LEU A 245 -4.29 10.35 -1.86
C LEU A 245 -3.05 10.77 -2.65
N TYR A 246 -2.36 11.78 -2.14
CA TYR A 246 -1.34 12.50 -2.87
C TYR A 246 0.08 11.92 -2.68
N TYR A 247 0.26 10.60 -2.77
CA TYR A 247 1.60 9.98 -2.58
C TYR A 247 2.62 10.45 -3.62
N GLY A 248 2.18 10.76 -4.83
CA GLY A 248 3.03 11.36 -5.86
C GLY A 248 3.60 12.73 -5.45
N GLU A 249 3.00 13.43 -4.48
CA GLU A 249 3.54 14.68 -3.90
C GLU A 249 4.62 14.43 -2.85
N CYS A 250 4.68 13.24 -2.26
CA CYS A 250 5.64 12.91 -1.22
C CYS A 250 7.07 12.91 -1.77
N ILE A 251 8.00 13.36 -0.94
CA ILE A 251 9.45 13.24 -1.08
C ILE A 251 9.96 12.20 -0.09
N GLY A 252 9.35 12.13 1.10
CA GLY A 252 9.70 11.16 2.14
C GLY A 252 8.50 10.33 2.60
N THR A 253 8.75 9.12 3.05
CA THR A 253 7.70 8.20 3.51
C THR A 253 7.09 8.62 4.84
N SER A 254 5.84 8.22 5.09
CA SER A 254 5.10 8.53 6.33
C SER A 254 4.76 7.27 7.13
N ARG A 255 4.98 7.33 8.45
CA ARG A 255 4.56 6.36 9.48
C ARG A 255 3.61 7.04 10.45
N TRP A 256 2.39 6.52 10.54
CA TRP A 256 1.34 6.98 11.45
C TRP A 256 1.11 8.51 11.40
N PRO A 257 0.74 9.07 10.23
CA PRO A 257 0.21 10.44 10.15
C PRO A 257 -1.09 10.55 10.97
N GLN A 258 -1.37 11.75 11.45
CA GLN A 258 -2.61 12.09 12.14
C GLN A 258 -3.58 12.79 11.21
N GLU A 259 -4.80 13.04 11.69
CA GLU A 259 -5.80 13.79 10.93
C GLU A 259 -5.23 15.13 10.45
N GLY A 260 -5.30 15.38 9.14
CA GLY A 260 -4.77 16.58 8.49
C GLY A 260 -3.29 16.52 8.09
N ASP A 261 -2.49 15.61 8.63
CA ASP A 261 -1.06 15.47 8.25
C ASP A 261 -0.88 15.03 6.79
N ASN A 262 -1.86 14.32 6.24
CA ASN A 262 -1.90 13.81 4.87
C ASN A 262 -2.60 14.75 3.88
N ALA A 263 -2.88 15.99 4.27
CA ALA A 263 -3.52 16.97 3.40
C ALA A 263 -2.63 17.31 2.19
N SER A 264 -3.25 17.34 0.99
CA SER A 264 -2.63 17.76 -0.26
C SER A 264 -1.90 19.09 -0.15
N GLY A 265 -0.74 19.20 -0.80
CA GLY A 265 0.03 20.44 -0.84
C GLY A 265 0.69 20.83 0.48
N SER A 266 0.40 20.15 1.58
CA SER A 266 1.01 20.43 2.88
C SER A 266 2.49 20.05 2.88
N ALA A 267 3.29 20.85 3.58
CA ALA A 267 4.72 20.54 3.78
C ALA A 267 4.90 19.25 4.59
N THR A 268 4.00 18.99 5.54
CA THR A 268 3.96 17.79 6.37
C THR A 268 3.83 16.53 5.52
N TRP A 269 2.83 16.48 4.64
CA TRP A 269 2.64 15.33 3.74
C TRP A 269 3.78 15.18 2.75
N ARG A 270 4.21 16.31 2.14
CA ARG A 270 5.32 16.33 1.18
C ARG A 270 6.62 15.78 1.77
N HIS A 271 6.98 16.13 3.00
CA HIS A 271 8.24 15.68 3.61
C HIS A 271 8.12 14.40 4.43
N GLY A 272 6.89 13.91 4.63
CA GLY A 272 6.55 12.72 5.37
C GLY A 272 6.60 12.90 6.89
N VAL A 273 5.73 12.18 7.59
CA VAL A 273 5.62 12.16 9.06
C VAL A 273 6.19 10.86 9.60
N VAL A 274 7.04 10.88 10.61
CA VAL A 274 7.52 9.65 11.27
C VAL A 274 7.14 9.69 12.75
N ASN A 275 6.05 9.00 13.12
CA ASN A 275 5.55 8.95 14.49
C ASN A 275 5.78 7.58 15.14
N ASN A 276 7.04 7.28 15.46
CA ASN A 276 7.45 5.99 16.04
C ASN A 276 6.78 5.70 17.40
N TYR A 277 6.41 6.73 18.18
CA TYR A 277 5.69 6.55 19.45
C TYR A 277 4.31 5.94 19.21
N LYS A 278 3.60 6.40 18.18
CA LYS A 278 2.28 5.89 17.86
C LYS A 278 2.31 4.49 17.23
N VAL A 279 3.34 4.19 16.43
CA VAL A 279 3.62 2.82 15.99
C VAL A 279 3.80 1.90 17.22
N GLN A 280 4.59 2.35 18.20
CA GLN A 280 4.77 1.59 19.44
C GLN A 280 3.46 1.43 20.24
N ASP A 281 2.66 2.49 20.36
CA ASP A 281 1.35 2.46 21.02
C ASP A 281 0.40 1.45 20.34
N SER A 282 0.37 1.40 19.00
CA SER A 282 -0.43 0.44 18.24
C SER A 282 0.04 -1.01 18.44
N LEU A 283 1.35 -1.27 18.43
CA LEU A 283 1.91 -2.62 18.66
C LEU A 283 1.72 -3.12 20.09
N LYS A 284 1.71 -2.22 21.08
CA LYS A 284 1.44 -2.56 22.49
C LYS A 284 -0.04 -2.84 22.76
N LYS A 285 -0.94 -2.19 22.01
CA LYS A 285 -2.37 -2.35 22.22
C LYS A 285 -2.84 -3.72 21.70
N PRO A 286 -3.90 -4.28 22.31
CA PRO A 286 -4.57 -3.80 23.52
C PRO A 286 -3.86 -4.26 24.81
N GLY A 287 -4.01 -3.49 25.89
CA GLY A 287 -3.25 -3.64 27.12
C GLY A 287 -3.64 -4.83 28.03
N TRP A 288 -4.39 -5.83 27.55
CA TRP A 288 -4.78 -6.98 28.37
C TRP A 288 -3.60 -7.92 28.73
N VAL A 289 -2.47 -7.77 28.04
CA VAL A 289 -1.22 -8.49 28.34
C VAL A 289 -0.44 -7.86 29.52
N GLY A 290 -0.93 -6.75 30.10
CA GLY A 290 -0.31 -6.07 31.24
C GLY A 290 1.07 -5.52 30.92
N ASP A 291 2.01 -5.66 31.87
CA ASP A 291 3.41 -5.20 31.75
C ASP A 291 4.31 -6.14 30.93
N ALA A 292 3.74 -7.12 30.22
CA ALA A 292 4.51 -8.00 29.36
C ALA A 292 5.31 -7.19 28.32
N PRO A 293 6.56 -7.57 28.00
CA PRO A 293 7.38 -6.83 27.04
C PRO A 293 6.84 -6.89 25.59
N TYR A 294 5.87 -7.78 25.33
CA TYR A 294 5.26 -8.08 24.04
C TYR A 294 3.76 -7.72 24.01
N GLY A 295 3.24 -7.43 22.81
CA GLY A 295 1.82 -7.11 22.57
C GLY A 295 0.99 -8.30 22.06
N GLN A 296 -0.20 -8.01 21.54
CA GLN A 296 -1.09 -8.99 20.87
C GLN A 296 -0.43 -9.89 19.79
N PRO A 297 0.63 -9.48 19.06
CA PRO A 297 1.16 -10.32 17.98
C PRO A 297 1.85 -11.59 18.47
N ALA A 298 2.33 -11.63 19.72
CA ALA A 298 2.99 -12.81 20.30
C ALA A 298 2.07 -14.03 20.25
N GLU A 299 0.84 -13.90 20.75
CA GLU A 299 -0.12 -15.00 20.74
C GLU A 299 -0.52 -15.37 19.31
N MET A 300 -0.66 -14.40 18.41
CA MET A 300 -0.99 -14.67 17.00
C MET A 300 0.10 -15.52 16.32
N VAL A 301 1.39 -15.19 16.53
CA VAL A 301 2.53 -15.98 16.05
C VAL A 301 2.52 -17.37 16.69
N TYR A 302 2.26 -17.45 17.99
CA TYR A 302 2.19 -18.73 18.71
C TYR A 302 1.13 -19.66 18.11
N ARG A 303 -0.07 -19.14 17.82
CA ARG A 303 -1.15 -19.92 17.18
C ARG A 303 -0.77 -20.39 15.79
N LEU A 304 -0.25 -19.49 14.97
CA LEU A 304 0.21 -19.81 13.63
C LEU A 304 1.24 -20.96 13.60
N LEU A 305 2.13 -21.02 14.59
CA LEU A 305 3.20 -22.03 14.67
C LEU A 305 2.81 -23.31 15.45
N THR A 306 1.62 -23.37 16.06
CA THR A 306 1.20 -24.51 16.89
C THR A 306 -0.09 -25.17 16.43
N VAL A 307 -0.94 -24.48 15.67
CA VAL A 307 -2.14 -25.07 15.08
C VAL A 307 -1.74 -25.99 13.91
N PRO A 308 -2.18 -27.27 13.91
CA PRO A 308 -1.97 -28.15 12.77
C PRO A 308 -2.72 -27.65 11.53
N MET A 309 -2.01 -27.40 10.43
CA MET A 309 -2.61 -26.90 9.18
C MET A 309 -1.81 -27.31 7.95
N GLU A 310 -2.40 -27.22 6.76
CA GLU A 310 -1.72 -27.38 5.48
C GLU A 310 -1.12 -26.06 5.00
N TYR A 311 -0.15 -26.13 4.07
CA TYR A 311 0.52 -24.94 3.54
C TYR A 311 -0.46 -23.90 2.99
N SER A 312 -1.48 -24.33 2.25
CA SER A 312 -2.44 -23.41 1.63
C SER A 312 -3.21 -22.58 2.66
N SER A 313 -3.59 -23.18 3.79
CA SER A 313 -4.24 -22.44 4.90
C SER A 313 -3.25 -21.52 5.61
N PHE A 314 -2.01 -21.96 5.81
CA PHE A 314 -0.96 -21.14 6.39
C PHE A 314 -0.69 -19.87 5.57
N ALA A 315 -0.63 -20.00 4.25
CA ALA A 315 0.00 -19.01 3.39
C ALA A 315 -0.81 -17.73 3.13
N THR A 316 -2.14 -17.75 3.30
CA THR A 316 -2.97 -16.64 2.80
C THR A 316 -4.22 -16.35 3.62
N THR A 317 -4.69 -15.10 3.56
CA THR A 317 -6.02 -14.74 4.08
C THR A 317 -7.15 -15.34 3.26
N ALA A 318 -6.95 -15.76 2.02
CA ALA A 318 -8.05 -16.19 1.17
C ALA A 318 -8.83 -17.37 1.76
N GLN A 319 -10.16 -17.28 1.73
CA GLN A 319 -11.00 -18.44 1.99
C GLN A 319 -10.86 -19.42 0.82
N LEU A 320 -10.41 -20.64 1.11
CA LEU A 320 -10.08 -21.65 0.10
C LEU A 320 -11.29 -22.48 -0.34
N SER A 321 -12.33 -22.55 0.50
CA SER A 321 -13.61 -23.18 0.17
C SER A 321 -14.77 -22.59 0.98
N ASP A 322 -15.99 -22.67 0.45
CA ASP A 322 -17.20 -22.18 1.15
C ASP A 322 -17.47 -22.93 2.46
N ASP A 323 -17.10 -24.21 2.54
CA ASP A 323 -17.24 -25.09 3.70
C ASP A 323 -16.00 -25.13 4.60
N GLN A 324 -15.06 -24.20 4.41
CA GLN A 324 -13.81 -24.11 5.18
C GLN A 324 -14.07 -24.15 6.70
N ASN A 325 -13.34 -25.03 7.39
CA ASN A 325 -13.39 -25.15 8.85
C ASN A 325 -12.70 -23.95 9.53
N VAL A 326 -13.18 -23.56 10.72
CA VAL A 326 -12.57 -22.47 11.53
C VAL A 326 -11.10 -22.68 11.86
N ALA A 327 -10.62 -23.93 11.92
CA ALA A 327 -9.20 -24.26 12.11
C ALA A 327 -8.31 -23.75 10.96
N SER A 328 -8.88 -23.60 9.76
CA SER A 328 -8.17 -23.14 8.56
C SER A 328 -8.19 -21.61 8.40
N ASP A 329 -8.79 -20.87 9.33
CA ASP A 329 -8.85 -19.39 9.28
C ASP A 329 -7.59 -18.73 9.91
N VAL A 330 -6.69 -19.52 10.51
CA VAL A 330 -5.37 -19.06 11.00
C VAL A 330 -4.38 -19.04 9.84
N ASN A 331 -3.80 -17.88 9.54
CA ASN A 331 -2.84 -17.73 8.43
C ASN A 331 -1.76 -16.68 8.74
N ILE A 332 -0.65 -16.67 7.98
CA ILE A 332 0.43 -15.70 8.18
C ILE A 332 0.08 -14.30 7.66
N GLU A 333 -0.81 -14.21 6.68
CA GLU A 333 -1.06 -12.98 5.94
C GLU A 333 -1.90 -11.97 6.76
N TYR A 334 -2.87 -12.40 7.58
CA TYR A 334 -3.62 -11.45 8.43
C TYR A 334 -2.74 -10.82 9.53
N LEU A 335 -1.80 -11.59 10.07
CA LEU A 335 -0.78 -11.13 11.01
C LEU A 335 0.14 -10.08 10.37
N HIS A 336 0.60 -10.35 9.14
CA HIS A 336 1.32 -9.39 8.31
C HIS A 336 0.50 -8.10 8.09
N ASN A 337 -0.76 -8.23 7.69
CA ASN A 337 -1.64 -7.09 7.42
C ASN A 337 -1.80 -6.19 8.63
N ASN A 338 -1.97 -6.78 9.82
CA ASN A 338 -2.09 -6.02 11.06
C ASN A 338 -0.85 -5.15 11.33
N VAL A 339 0.35 -5.67 11.12
CA VAL A 339 1.59 -4.90 11.33
C VAL A 339 1.73 -3.76 10.33
N HIS A 340 1.36 -3.96 9.07
CA HIS A 340 1.24 -2.88 8.08
C HIS A 340 0.32 -1.77 8.58
N GLY A 341 -0.88 -2.14 9.03
CA GLY A 341 -1.86 -1.22 9.60
C GLY A 341 -1.33 -0.48 10.84
N TRP A 342 -0.70 -1.17 11.79
CA TRP A 342 -0.17 -0.55 13.02
C TRP A 342 1.00 0.40 12.76
N VAL A 343 1.82 0.15 11.73
CA VAL A 343 2.94 1.03 11.35
C VAL A 343 2.45 2.21 10.52
N GLY A 344 1.57 1.98 9.55
CA GLY A 344 1.07 3.03 8.68
C GLY A 344 -0.02 3.91 9.32
N GLY A 345 -0.79 3.38 10.25
CA GLY A 345 -1.82 4.12 10.98
C GLY A 345 -3.10 4.38 10.19
N ASP A 346 -4.06 5.02 10.84
CA ASP A 346 -5.44 5.19 10.34
C ASP A 346 -5.58 6.25 9.23
N TYR A 347 -4.58 7.11 9.04
CA TYR A 347 -4.61 8.22 8.08
C TYR A 347 -3.64 8.05 6.91
N ASN A 348 -3.53 6.81 6.41
CA ASN A 348 -2.83 6.50 5.16
C ASN A 348 -1.32 6.77 5.23
N GLY A 349 -0.62 6.26 6.25
CA GLY A 349 0.84 6.14 6.16
C GLY A 349 1.25 5.13 5.09
N HIS A 350 2.49 5.19 4.61
CA HIS A 350 2.92 4.36 3.48
C HIS A 350 2.76 2.87 3.78
N MET A 351 3.18 2.43 4.98
CA MET A 351 3.03 1.04 5.44
C MET A 351 1.59 0.55 5.54
N SER A 352 0.56 1.41 5.51
CA SER A 352 -0.84 0.98 5.54
C SER A 352 -1.43 0.78 4.14
N GLN A 353 -0.66 1.01 3.07
CA GLN A 353 -1.14 0.94 1.68
C GLN A 353 -0.27 0.02 0.82
N ILE A 354 -0.87 -1.04 0.26
CA ILE A 354 -0.18 -2.02 -0.61
C ILE A 354 0.71 -1.35 -1.68
N PRO A 355 0.23 -0.36 -2.47
CA PRO A 355 1.02 0.15 -3.58
C PRO A 355 2.31 0.86 -3.18
N VAL A 356 2.42 1.33 -1.92
CA VAL A 356 3.50 2.23 -1.47
C VAL A 356 4.19 1.79 -0.18
N ALA A 357 3.77 0.68 0.44
CA ALA A 357 4.34 0.22 1.71
C ALA A 357 5.85 -0.07 1.65
N THR A 358 6.31 -0.64 0.53
CA THR A 358 7.72 -1.01 0.28
C THR A 358 8.70 0.14 0.29
N PHE A 359 8.24 1.37 0.05
CA PHE A 359 9.12 2.53 0.09
C PHE A 359 9.60 2.79 1.52
N ASP A 360 8.85 2.42 2.56
CA ASP A 360 9.30 2.57 3.93
C ASP A 360 10.35 1.50 4.30
N PRO A 361 11.51 1.88 4.86
CA PRO A 361 12.55 0.92 5.24
C PRO A 361 12.11 -0.16 6.25
N LEU A 362 11.07 0.09 7.06
CA LEU A 362 10.55 -0.92 7.98
C LEU A 362 9.85 -2.08 7.26
N PHE A 363 9.41 -1.90 6.01
CA PHE A 363 8.84 -2.96 5.18
C PHE A 363 9.77 -4.18 5.13
N TRP A 364 11.05 -3.95 4.83
CA TRP A 364 12.03 -5.00 4.61
C TRP A 364 12.33 -5.77 5.90
N LEU A 365 12.38 -5.08 7.04
CA LEU A 365 12.59 -5.70 8.35
C LEU A 365 11.37 -6.48 8.82
N HIS A 366 10.17 -5.95 8.55
CA HIS A 366 8.90 -6.62 8.81
C HIS A 366 8.78 -7.91 7.98
N HIS A 367 8.98 -7.82 6.66
CA HIS A 367 8.94 -8.98 5.76
C HIS A 367 10.04 -9.99 6.04
N CYS A 368 11.22 -9.56 6.50
CA CYS A 368 12.27 -10.47 6.98
C CYS A 368 11.81 -11.31 8.18
N ASN A 369 10.96 -10.77 9.07
CA ASN A 369 10.35 -11.55 10.14
C ASN A 369 9.18 -12.43 9.67
N ILE A 370 8.40 -11.99 8.67
CA ILE A 370 7.40 -12.84 8.01
C ILE A 370 8.08 -14.05 7.36
N ASP A 371 9.20 -13.84 6.67
CA ASP A 371 10.00 -14.93 6.10
C ASP A 371 10.60 -15.84 7.17
N ARG A 372 11.00 -15.29 8.33
CA ARG A 372 11.42 -16.08 9.50
C ARG A 372 10.29 -16.97 9.97
N ILE A 373 9.10 -16.42 10.23
CA ILE A 373 7.94 -17.17 10.69
C ILE A 373 7.57 -18.28 9.68
N PHE A 374 7.61 -17.97 8.39
CA PHE A 374 7.44 -18.98 7.34
C PHE A 374 8.49 -20.09 7.42
N ALA A 375 9.77 -19.76 7.53
CA ALA A 375 10.83 -20.75 7.68
C ALA A 375 10.69 -21.59 8.96
N LEU A 376 10.25 -21.02 10.08
CA LEU A 376 9.96 -21.74 11.32
C LEU A 376 8.82 -22.74 11.12
N TRP A 377 7.72 -22.32 10.46
CA TRP A 377 6.61 -23.20 10.12
C TRP A 377 7.04 -24.35 9.21
N GLN A 378 7.88 -24.07 8.21
CA GLN A 378 8.46 -25.12 7.34
C GLN A 378 9.39 -26.07 8.10
N GLY A 379 10.17 -25.56 9.06
CA GLY A 379 11.01 -26.40 9.92
C GLY A 379 10.20 -27.36 10.79
N LEU A 380 9.01 -26.95 11.22
CA LEU A 380 8.06 -27.79 11.96
C LEU A 380 7.27 -28.75 11.04
N ASN A 381 7.04 -28.36 9.78
CA ASN A 381 6.18 -29.05 8.82
C ASN A 381 6.91 -29.28 7.48
N PRO A 382 8.08 -29.97 7.48
CA PRO A 382 8.94 -30.04 6.29
C PRO A 382 8.32 -30.79 5.11
N ASP A 383 7.34 -31.65 5.36
CA ASP A 383 6.58 -32.43 4.39
C ASP A 383 5.35 -31.70 3.82
N LYS A 384 4.87 -30.64 4.50
CA LYS A 384 3.68 -29.90 4.10
C LYS A 384 3.98 -28.87 3.02
N TRP A 385 3.87 -29.31 1.77
CA TRP A 385 3.99 -28.47 0.58
C TRP A 385 2.80 -28.73 -0.34
N PHE A 386 2.41 -27.70 -1.11
CA PHE A 386 1.30 -27.83 -2.04
C PHE A 386 1.75 -28.51 -3.34
N GLU A 387 0.86 -29.29 -3.95
CA GLU A 387 1.03 -29.83 -5.31
C GLU A 387 0.27 -28.97 -6.32
N GLU A 388 -0.93 -28.55 -5.93
CA GLU A 388 -1.78 -27.65 -6.69
C GLU A 388 -2.48 -26.67 -5.74
N GLY A 389 -2.64 -25.43 -6.19
CA GLY A 389 -3.52 -24.44 -5.61
C GLY A 389 -4.26 -23.69 -6.71
N GLN A 390 -5.15 -22.79 -6.31
CA GLN A 390 -5.91 -21.96 -7.24
C GLN A 390 -5.50 -20.51 -7.06
N ALA A 391 -5.29 -19.80 -8.18
CA ALA A 391 -5.16 -18.36 -8.17
C ALA A 391 -6.51 -17.76 -7.77
N ASN A 392 -6.51 -17.02 -6.67
CA ASN A 392 -7.66 -16.22 -6.28
C ASN A 392 -7.77 -15.00 -7.18
N ASP A 393 -8.95 -14.38 -7.19
CA ASP A 393 -9.29 -13.15 -7.93
C ASP A 393 -8.59 -11.87 -7.42
N PHE A 394 -7.27 -11.94 -7.23
CA PHE A 394 -6.40 -10.79 -6.99
C PHE A 394 -5.73 -10.37 -8.31
N PHE A 395 -5.39 -9.08 -8.48
CA PHE A 395 -4.81 -8.52 -9.71
C PHE A 395 -3.42 -9.10 -10.04
N GLN A 396 -3.35 -10.30 -10.62
CA GLN A 396 -2.10 -11.06 -10.85
C GLN A 396 -1.92 -11.50 -12.30
N GLU A 397 -2.70 -10.96 -13.23
CA GLU A 397 -2.50 -11.20 -14.66
C GLU A 397 -1.08 -10.85 -15.12
N ILE A 398 -0.46 -9.79 -14.53
CA ILE A 398 0.90 -9.38 -14.88
C ILE A 398 1.93 -10.47 -14.53
N ILE A 399 1.67 -11.29 -13.51
CA ILE A 399 2.54 -12.43 -13.17
C ILE A 399 2.15 -13.72 -13.88
N GLY A 400 1.26 -13.65 -14.87
CA GLY A 400 0.81 -14.81 -15.64
C GLY A 400 -0.21 -15.69 -14.90
N LEU A 401 -0.87 -15.14 -13.87
CA LEU A 401 -1.93 -15.81 -13.12
C LEU A 401 -3.26 -15.08 -13.33
N PRO A 402 -3.92 -15.28 -14.50
CA PRO A 402 -5.30 -14.85 -14.66
C PRO A 402 -6.23 -15.63 -13.71
N GLU A 403 -7.45 -15.15 -13.58
CA GLU A 403 -8.52 -15.80 -12.81
C GLU A 403 -8.65 -17.29 -13.16
N GLY A 404 -8.74 -18.13 -12.13
CA GLY A 404 -8.91 -19.59 -12.26
C GLY A 404 -7.66 -20.33 -12.74
N ALA A 405 -6.50 -19.67 -12.83
CA ALA A 405 -5.24 -20.35 -13.12
C ALA A 405 -4.84 -21.26 -11.95
N SER A 406 -4.40 -22.48 -12.26
CA SER A 406 -3.76 -23.35 -11.27
C SER A 406 -2.39 -22.80 -10.89
N ILE A 407 -2.07 -22.92 -9.61
CA ILE A 407 -0.77 -22.62 -9.03
C ILE A 407 -0.10 -23.96 -8.73
N SER A 408 1.14 -24.14 -9.16
CA SER A 408 1.96 -25.31 -8.85
C SER A 408 3.32 -24.87 -8.30
N PRO A 409 4.12 -25.82 -7.78
CA PRO A 409 5.49 -25.53 -7.36
C PRO A 409 6.44 -25.01 -8.46
N GLU A 410 5.99 -25.02 -9.72
CA GLU A 410 6.69 -24.54 -10.92
C GLU A 410 6.13 -23.22 -11.44
N THR A 411 5.10 -22.66 -10.81
CA THR A 411 4.51 -21.38 -11.21
C THR A 411 5.59 -20.29 -11.24
N PRO A 412 5.73 -19.54 -12.35
CA PRO A 412 6.73 -18.46 -12.44
C PRO A 412 6.51 -17.38 -11.38
N LEU A 413 7.54 -17.07 -10.60
CA LEU A 413 7.57 -15.97 -9.63
C LEU A 413 8.08 -14.69 -10.28
N ARG A 414 7.28 -14.14 -11.20
CA ARG A 414 7.63 -12.90 -11.88
C ARG A 414 7.70 -11.72 -10.89
N PRO A 415 8.65 -10.78 -11.08
CA PRO A 415 9.60 -10.65 -12.19
C PRO A 415 11.00 -11.24 -11.87
N PHE A 416 11.10 -12.23 -10.99
CA PHE A 416 12.38 -12.63 -10.43
C PHE A 416 13.07 -13.69 -11.31
N HIS A 417 14.25 -13.37 -11.85
CA HIS A 417 15.03 -14.27 -12.71
C HIS A 417 16.21 -14.89 -11.95
N LYS A 418 16.53 -16.16 -12.21
CA LYS A 418 17.67 -16.87 -11.60
C LYS A 418 18.95 -16.85 -12.44
N ASP A 419 18.88 -16.39 -13.69
CA ASP A 419 20.03 -16.29 -14.57
C ASP A 419 19.93 -15.07 -15.50
N THR A 420 21.03 -14.76 -16.19
CA THR A 420 21.11 -13.63 -17.13
C THR A 420 20.36 -13.87 -18.43
N LYS A 421 19.76 -15.06 -18.63
CA LYS A 421 19.00 -15.43 -19.84
C LYS A 421 17.50 -15.24 -19.69
N GLY A 422 17.03 -14.97 -18.46
CA GLY A 422 15.62 -14.71 -18.17
C GLY A 422 14.86 -15.94 -17.69
N THR A 423 15.54 -16.97 -17.16
CA THR A 423 14.84 -18.07 -16.49
C THR A 423 14.23 -17.55 -15.18
N VAL A 424 12.90 -17.66 -15.02
CA VAL A 424 12.18 -17.17 -13.83
C VAL A 424 12.38 -18.13 -12.64
N LEU A 425 12.40 -17.59 -11.43
CA LEU A 425 12.30 -18.35 -10.18
C LEU A 425 10.92 -19.02 -10.05
N THR A 426 10.88 -20.10 -9.28
CA THR A 426 9.65 -20.86 -8.97
C THR A 426 9.53 -21.09 -7.47
N PRO A 427 8.34 -21.45 -6.95
CA PRO A 427 8.18 -21.89 -5.56
C PRO A 427 9.20 -22.92 -5.09
N ASN A 428 9.56 -23.89 -5.94
CA ASN A 428 10.56 -24.90 -5.61
C ASN A 428 11.98 -24.32 -5.48
N ASP A 429 12.34 -23.34 -6.31
CA ASP A 429 13.66 -22.69 -6.23
C ASP A 429 13.82 -21.94 -4.89
N VAL A 430 12.72 -21.41 -4.33
CA VAL A 430 12.73 -20.55 -3.12
C VAL A 430 12.17 -21.21 -1.87
N ARG A 431 11.86 -22.52 -1.93
CA ARG A 431 11.22 -23.23 -0.82
C ARG A 431 12.03 -23.14 0.47
N TRP A 432 13.36 -23.09 0.40
CA TRP A 432 14.21 -23.10 1.59
C TRP A 432 15.15 -21.90 1.67
N PRO A 433 15.26 -21.24 2.85
CA PRO A 433 16.18 -20.12 3.06
C PRO A 433 17.63 -20.39 2.64
N TYR A 434 18.13 -21.60 2.96
CA TYR A 434 19.52 -21.96 2.70
C TYR A 434 19.84 -21.99 1.20
N SER A 435 18.86 -22.15 0.31
CA SER A 435 19.04 -22.07 -1.14
C SER A 435 19.58 -20.71 -1.57
N PHE A 436 19.28 -19.64 -0.82
CA PHE A 436 19.81 -18.29 -1.01
C PHE A 436 20.98 -17.95 -0.07
N GLY A 437 21.54 -18.95 0.61
CA GLY A 437 22.71 -18.78 1.45
C GLY A 437 22.42 -18.11 2.79
N TYR A 438 21.21 -18.20 3.34
CA TYR A 438 20.89 -17.73 4.68
C TYR A 438 20.02 -18.71 5.46
N THR A 439 19.96 -18.54 6.78
CA THR A 439 18.94 -19.18 7.63
C THR A 439 18.62 -18.28 8.83
N TYR A 440 17.92 -18.80 9.83
CA TYR A 440 17.56 -18.11 11.05
C TYR A 440 18.19 -18.77 12.29
N PRO A 441 18.33 -18.05 13.42
CA PRO A 441 18.99 -18.58 14.61
C PRO A 441 18.42 -19.93 15.08
N GLU A 442 17.11 -20.12 14.94
CA GLU A 442 16.37 -21.32 15.35
C GLU A 442 16.49 -22.49 14.35
N LEU A 443 17.01 -22.26 13.14
CA LEU A 443 16.96 -23.22 12.01
C LEU A 443 18.32 -23.75 11.58
N GLN A 444 19.28 -23.76 12.49
CA GLN A 444 20.66 -24.22 12.25
C GLN A 444 20.77 -25.76 12.30
N THR A 445 20.21 -26.47 11.32
CA THR A 445 20.10 -27.95 11.40
C THR A 445 21.45 -28.69 11.45
N TRP A 446 22.54 -28.06 10.99
CA TRP A 446 23.90 -28.61 11.08
C TRP A 446 24.42 -28.79 12.52
N ALA A 447 23.74 -28.24 13.52
CA ALA A 447 24.08 -28.36 14.92
C ALA A 447 23.49 -29.63 15.58
N TYR A 448 22.73 -30.44 14.85
CA TYR A 448 21.97 -31.58 15.38
C TYR A 448 22.28 -32.87 14.62
N GLU A 449 21.92 -34.02 15.19
CA GLU A 449 22.00 -35.32 14.51
C GLU A 449 20.61 -36.01 14.46
N PRO A 450 20.14 -36.49 13.28
CA PRO A 450 20.70 -36.19 11.96
C PRO A 450 20.60 -34.68 11.64
N LYS A 451 21.44 -34.17 10.73
CA LYS A 451 21.47 -32.76 10.32
C LYS A 451 20.29 -32.37 9.42
N ALA A 452 19.07 -32.53 9.92
CA ALA A 452 17.84 -32.37 9.17
C ALA A 452 16.71 -31.81 10.05
N TYR A 453 15.69 -31.23 9.40
CA TYR A 453 14.47 -30.75 10.08
C TYR A 453 13.67 -31.87 10.77
N THR A 454 13.96 -33.13 10.45
CA THR A 454 13.35 -34.32 11.09
C THR A 454 14.06 -34.76 12.38
N SER A 455 15.18 -34.13 12.77
CA SER A 455 15.85 -34.44 14.03
C SER A 455 14.96 -34.11 15.23
N THR A 456 14.88 -35.05 16.17
CA THR A 456 14.07 -34.90 17.39
C THR A 456 14.63 -33.82 18.30
N GLU A 457 15.96 -33.71 18.42
CA GLU A 457 16.62 -32.66 19.21
C GLU A 457 16.37 -31.28 18.60
N PHE A 458 16.51 -31.16 17.29
CA PHE A 458 16.17 -29.93 16.55
C PHE A 458 14.71 -29.50 16.80
N LEU A 459 13.75 -30.42 16.63
CA LEU A 459 12.33 -30.12 16.82
C LEU A 459 12.02 -29.77 18.28
N SER A 460 12.68 -30.40 19.24
CA SER A 460 12.59 -30.08 20.67
C SER A 460 13.03 -28.64 20.95
N ASP A 461 14.20 -28.23 20.44
CA ASP A 461 14.75 -26.89 20.65
C ASP A 461 13.98 -25.80 19.90
N LEU A 462 13.47 -26.11 18.71
CA LEU A 462 12.60 -25.22 17.95
C LEU A 462 11.28 -24.98 18.69
N ARG A 463 10.63 -26.04 19.18
CA ARG A 463 9.39 -25.94 19.98
C ARG A 463 9.63 -25.17 21.27
N LYS A 464 10.74 -25.43 21.96
CA LYS A 464 11.15 -24.68 23.14
C LYS A 464 11.28 -23.19 22.84
N SER A 465 11.98 -22.82 21.77
CA SER A 465 12.12 -21.42 21.36
C SER A 465 10.76 -20.76 21.10
N ILE A 466 9.86 -21.42 20.38
CA ILE A 466 8.51 -20.90 20.10
C ILE A 466 7.68 -20.72 21.37
N ASN A 467 7.68 -21.72 22.26
CA ASN A 467 6.98 -21.67 23.54
C ASN A 467 7.53 -20.56 24.45
N ASP A 468 8.85 -20.39 24.49
CA ASP A 468 9.51 -19.39 25.32
C ASP A 468 9.33 -17.97 24.79
N LEU A 469 9.36 -17.77 23.46
CA LEU A 469 9.18 -16.46 22.85
C LEU A 469 7.70 -16.02 22.85
N TYR A 470 6.80 -16.90 22.42
CA TYR A 470 5.46 -16.50 22.00
C TYR A 470 4.31 -17.12 22.81
N GLY A 471 4.54 -18.15 23.61
CA GLY A 471 3.49 -18.93 24.30
C GLY A 471 2.80 -18.22 25.46
N VAL A 472 2.04 -17.14 25.21
CA VAL A 472 1.36 -16.32 26.23
C VAL A 472 0.27 -17.13 26.95
N SER A 473 -0.67 -17.71 26.20
CA SER A 473 -1.71 -18.59 26.74
C SER A 473 -1.12 -19.76 27.53
N ARG A 474 -0.11 -20.43 26.95
CA ARG A 474 0.59 -21.55 27.59
C ARG A 474 1.14 -21.15 28.95
N LYS A 475 1.97 -20.10 29.01
CA LYS A 475 2.58 -19.62 30.28
C LYS A 475 1.52 -19.29 31.31
N ALA A 476 0.42 -18.66 30.90
CA ALA A 476 -0.67 -18.29 31.80
C ALA A 476 -1.43 -19.50 32.37
N LEU A 477 -1.54 -20.60 31.61
CA LEU A 477 -2.22 -21.84 32.01
C LEU A 477 -1.33 -22.76 32.87
N VAL A 478 -0.05 -22.91 32.51
CA VAL A 478 0.87 -23.82 33.23
C VAL A 478 1.46 -23.24 34.51
N ASP A 479 1.30 -21.94 34.74
CA ASP A 479 1.72 -21.25 35.97
C ASP A 479 1.10 -21.92 37.21
N ALA A 480 1.96 -22.52 38.03
CA ALA A 480 1.58 -23.28 39.23
C ALA A 480 1.04 -22.42 40.38
N SER A 481 1.16 -21.09 40.29
CA SER A 481 0.68 -20.16 41.32
C SER A 481 -0.81 -19.82 41.22
N ALA A 482 -1.46 -20.16 40.10
CA ALA A 482 -2.85 -19.81 39.84
C ALA A 482 -3.70 -21.04 39.53
N THR A 483 -4.66 -21.38 40.40
CA THR A 483 -5.74 -22.32 40.07
C THR A 483 -6.80 -21.58 39.25
N ILE A 484 -6.91 -21.93 37.97
CA ILE A 484 -7.92 -21.37 37.06
C ILE A 484 -9.14 -22.29 37.06
N PRO A 485 -10.33 -21.83 37.49
CA PRO A 485 -11.53 -22.65 37.44
C PRO A 485 -11.87 -23.07 35.99
N GLY A 486 -12.28 -24.33 35.80
CA GLY A 486 -12.64 -24.88 34.49
C GLY A 486 -11.47 -25.40 33.66
N VAL A 487 -10.28 -25.55 34.26
CA VAL A 487 -9.14 -26.26 33.65
C VAL A 487 -8.80 -27.51 34.47
N GLU A 488 -8.26 -28.53 33.80
CA GLU A 488 -7.81 -29.78 34.39
C GLU A 488 -6.27 -29.75 34.49
N TYR A 489 -5.75 -29.86 35.71
CA TYR A 489 -4.31 -29.92 35.96
C TYR A 489 -3.85 -31.38 36.01
N LEU A 490 -2.91 -31.73 35.14
CA LEU A 490 -2.19 -33.00 35.14
C LEU A 490 -0.78 -32.78 35.69
N ASP A 491 -0.07 -33.89 35.95
CA ASP A 491 1.30 -33.85 36.46
C ASP A 491 2.24 -33.11 35.50
N ASP A 492 2.15 -33.38 34.18
CA ASP A 492 3.03 -32.83 33.16
C ASP A 492 2.36 -31.83 32.19
N ALA A 493 1.05 -31.57 32.34
CA ALA A 493 0.27 -30.74 31.43
C ALA A 493 -0.93 -30.06 32.10
N VAL A 494 -1.56 -29.13 31.37
CA VAL A 494 -2.84 -28.52 31.71
C VAL A 494 -3.78 -28.67 30.52
N LYS A 495 -4.96 -29.23 30.77
CA LYS A 495 -6.04 -29.36 29.78
C LYS A 495 -7.08 -28.27 29.98
N SER A 496 -7.51 -27.66 28.89
CA SER A 496 -8.56 -26.64 28.88
C SER A 496 -9.25 -26.60 27.52
N LEU A 497 -10.44 -26.00 27.48
CA LEU A 497 -10.96 -25.49 26.21
C LEU A 497 -10.19 -24.22 25.83
N ASP A 498 -9.79 -24.14 24.56
CA ASP A 498 -9.30 -22.92 23.95
C ASP A 498 -10.44 -22.23 23.19
N TYR A 499 -10.42 -20.90 23.18
CA TYR A 499 -11.46 -20.07 22.60
C TYR A 499 -10.86 -19.09 21.60
N ALA A 500 -11.50 -18.95 20.44
CA ALA A 500 -11.10 -18.01 19.42
C ALA A 500 -12.29 -17.42 18.65
N PHE A 501 -12.07 -16.29 17.97
CA PHE A 501 -12.96 -15.76 16.94
C PHE A 501 -12.33 -15.96 15.57
N SER A 502 -13.03 -16.70 14.70
CA SER A 502 -12.81 -16.67 13.26
C SER A 502 -13.53 -15.47 12.66
N VAL A 503 -12.82 -14.69 11.86
CA VAL A 503 -13.32 -13.48 11.21
C VAL A 503 -13.27 -13.71 9.71
N ARG A 504 -14.41 -13.62 9.03
CA ARG A 504 -14.49 -13.74 7.56
C ARG A 504 -15.19 -12.52 6.99
N TYR A 505 -14.66 -11.96 5.91
CA TYR A 505 -15.19 -10.73 5.34
C TYR A 505 -14.83 -10.59 3.88
N ARG A 506 -15.63 -9.83 3.12
CA ARG A 506 -15.31 -9.53 1.72
C ARG A 506 -14.11 -8.57 1.65
N LYS A 507 -13.02 -9.03 1.01
CA LYS A 507 -11.75 -8.26 0.91
C LYS A 507 -11.93 -6.91 0.22
N TYR A 508 -12.78 -6.86 -0.80
CA TYR A 508 -13.04 -5.66 -1.60
C TYR A 508 -14.33 -4.93 -1.20
N ALA A 509 -14.85 -5.20 -0.01
CA ALA A 509 -15.87 -4.36 0.59
C ALA A 509 -15.43 -2.89 0.58
N PHE A 510 -16.40 -1.98 0.55
CA PHE A 510 -16.17 -0.54 0.42
C PHE A 510 -15.33 -0.15 -0.81
N GLY A 511 -15.34 -0.94 -1.87
CA GLY A 511 -14.61 -0.62 -3.09
C GLY A 511 -13.11 -0.90 -3.06
N GLY A 512 -12.66 -1.79 -2.18
CA GLY A 512 -11.25 -2.23 -2.09
C GLY A 512 -10.41 -1.44 -1.09
N GLU A 513 -11.03 -0.57 -0.33
CA GLU A 513 -10.33 0.26 0.65
C GLU A 513 -9.91 -0.51 1.89
N PRO A 514 -8.78 -0.15 2.49
CA PRO A 514 -8.39 -0.76 3.74
C PRO A 514 -9.29 -0.30 4.89
N PHE A 515 -9.54 -1.20 5.82
CA PHE A 515 -10.33 -0.94 7.02
C PHE A 515 -9.89 -1.84 8.17
N TRP A 516 -10.25 -1.46 9.37
CA TRP A 516 -10.09 -2.26 10.58
C TRP A 516 -11.41 -2.89 10.98
N ILE A 517 -11.37 -4.17 11.36
CA ILE A 517 -12.40 -4.81 12.18
C ILE A 517 -11.82 -4.89 13.59
N ARG A 518 -12.41 -4.15 14.53
CA ARG A 518 -12.00 -4.14 15.94
C ARG A 518 -12.97 -4.97 16.76
N ILE A 519 -12.44 -5.88 17.58
CA ILE A 519 -13.22 -6.77 18.43
C ILE A 519 -13.03 -6.38 19.89
N TYR A 520 -14.12 -6.41 20.65
CA TYR A 520 -14.21 -5.94 22.01
C TYR A 520 -14.92 -6.93 22.92
N ILE A 521 -14.59 -6.90 24.21
CA ILE A 521 -15.32 -7.56 25.29
C ILE A 521 -15.60 -6.51 26.37
N SER A 522 -16.87 -6.15 26.56
CA SER A 522 -17.27 -5.16 27.57
C SER A 522 -16.90 -5.59 28.97
N GLN A 523 -16.01 -4.83 29.61
CA GLN A 523 -15.68 -5.02 31.02
C GLN A 523 -16.74 -4.39 31.95
N GLY A 524 -17.44 -3.35 31.49
CA GLY A 524 -18.50 -2.65 32.21
C GLY A 524 -19.89 -3.31 32.15
N GLY A 525 -20.04 -4.42 31.43
CA GLY A 525 -21.32 -5.11 31.26
C GLY A 525 -22.09 -4.52 30.09
N ALA A 526 -23.11 -3.71 30.36
CA ALA A 526 -23.90 -3.05 29.31
C ALA A 526 -23.28 -1.73 28.82
N THR A 527 -22.23 -1.23 29.47
CA THR A 527 -21.55 0.02 29.10
C THR A 527 -20.29 -0.28 28.30
N GLN A 528 -20.20 0.30 27.10
CA GLN A 528 -19.03 0.20 26.22
C GLN A 528 -17.94 1.20 26.65
N ASN A 529 -16.69 0.74 26.65
CA ASN A 529 -15.50 1.57 26.75
C ASN A 529 -14.48 1.05 25.74
N SER A 530 -14.40 1.70 24.58
CA SER A 530 -13.57 1.28 23.45
C SER A 530 -12.07 1.15 23.76
N THR A 531 -11.56 1.79 24.83
CA THR A 531 -10.16 1.67 25.22
C THR A 531 -9.90 0.43 26.08
N THR A 532 -10.74 0.19 27.10
CA THR A 532 -10.56 -0.95 28.00
C THR A 532 -11.13 -2.24 27.43
N ASP A 533 -12.13 -2.14 26.57
CA ASP A 533 -12.84 -3.31 26.04
C ASP A 533 -12.15 -3.91 24.82
N LEU A 534 -11.22 -3.18 24.16
CA LEU A 534 -10.54 -3.65 22.96
C LEU A 534 -9.72 -4.90 23.28
N ILE A 535 -9.93 -5.98 22.51
CA ILE A 535 -9.21 -7.24 22.69
C ILE A 535 -8.26 -7.55 21.53
N THR A 536 -8.60 -7.12 20.31
CA THR A 536 -7.75 -7.28 19.13
C THR A 536 -8.33 -6.49 17.95
N GLU A 537 -7.60 -6.51 16.84
CA GLU A 537 -7.93 -5.86 15.59
C GLU A 537 -7.56 -6.75 14.40
N VAL A 538 -8.31 -6.64 13.30
CA VAL A 538 -7.99 -7.26 12.01
C VAL A 538 -7.95 -6.17 10.96
N TYR A 539 -6.82 -6.02 10.29
CA TYR A 539 -6.65 -5.07 9.21
C TYR A 539 -6.89 -5.74 7.86
N ASN A 540 -7.82 -5.19 7.09
CA ASN A 540 -7.91 -5.48 5.67
C ASN A 540 -6.84 -4.66 4.94
N PHE A 541 -5.68 -5.26 4.71
CA PHE A 541 -4.67 -4.67 3.82
C PHE A 541 -5.12 -4.89 2.38
N SER A 542 -5.64 -3.84 1.76
CA SER A 542 -6.21 -3.82 0.42
C SER A 542 -5.94 -2.47 -0.26
N GLN A 543 -6.29 -2.37 -1.54
CA GLN A 543 -6.14 -1.15 -2.33
C GLN A 543 -7.34 -0.91 -3.25
N LYS A 544 -7.67 0.35 -3.50
CA LYS A 544 -8.52 0.75 -4.62
C LYS A 544 -7.75 0.60 -5.95
N PRO A 545 -8.36 0.03 -6.99
CA PRO A 545 -7.75 -0.12 -8.30
C PRO A 545 -8.06 1.07 -9.26
N GLU A 546 -7.93 2.32 -8.83
CA GLU A 546 -8.27 3.50 -9.65
C GLU A 546 -7.08 4.44 -9.89
N GLU A 547 -6.92 4.92 -11.13
CA GLU A 547 -5.92 5.94 -11.53
C GLU A 547 -6.44 7.36 -11.25
N ALA A 548 -5.52 8.33 -11.10
CA ALA A 548 -5.80 9.77 -10.94
C ALA A 548 -6.72 10.38 -12.03
N SER A 549 -6.88 9.70 -13.17
CA SER A 549 -7.74 10.13 -14.29
C SER A 549 -9.23 9.84 -14.08
N GLY A 550 -9.60 9.12 -13.01
CA GLY A 550 -10.96 8.61 -12.81
C GLY A 550 -11.37 7.51 -13.79
N ALA A 551 -10.45 7.04 -14.64
CA ALA A 551 -10.61 5.79 -15.36
C ALA A 551 -10.22 4.64 -14.43
N LEU A 552 -11.05 3.59 -14.40
CA LEU A 552 -10.74 2.33 -13.74
C LEU A 552 -9.33 1.88 -14.16
N ALA A 553 -8.39 1.76 -13.21
CA ALA A 553 -7.07 1.19 -13.51
C ALA A 553 -7.19 -0.28 -13.92
N CYS A 554 -8.35 -0.89 -13.66
CA CYS A 554 -8.66 -2.24 -14.08
C CYS A 554 -10.14 -2.36 -14.49
N SER A 555 -10.37 -2.76 -15.75
CA SER A 555 -11.68 -3.07 -16.33
C SER A 555 -12.46 -4.17 -15.60
N ASN A 556 -11.81 -4.94 -14.72
CA ASN A 556 -12.38 -6.13 -14.06
C ASN A 556 -12.79 -5.88 -12.59
N CYS A 557 -12.67 -4.66 -12.06
CA CYS A 557 -12.93 -4.39 -10.62
C CYS A 557 -14.40 -4.29 -10.26
N LYS A 558 -15.23 -3.82 -11.18
CA LYS A 558 -16.69 -3.92 -11.03
C LYS A 558 -17.09 -5.40 -10.98
N THR A 559 -16.44 -6.22 -11.82
CA THR A 559 -16.57 -7.68 -11.83
C THR A 559 -16.16 -8.31 -10.51
N ASN A 560 -15.13 -7.82 -9.81
CA ASN A 560 -14.65 -8.42 -8.55
C ASN A 560 -15.39 -7.92 -7.28
N GLN A 561 -16.03 -6.74 -7.29
CA GLN A 561 -17.00 -6.38 -6.24
C GLN A 561 -18.22 -7.32 -6.26
N ASP A 562 -18.59 -7.77 -7.46
CA ASP A 562 -19.65 -8.76 -7.68
C ASP A 562 -19.19 -10.19 -7.34
N LYS A 563 -17.88 -10.43 -7.13
CA LYS A 563 -17.32 -11.72 -6.71
C LYS A 563 -17.19 -11.78 -5.19
N ASN A 564 -17.66 -12.87 -4.60
CA ASN A 564 -17.69 -13.09 -3.15
C ASN A 564 -16.31 -13.47 -2.58
N ILE A 565 -15.25 -12.69 -2.87
CA ILE A 565 -13.88 -12.99 -2.41
C ILE A 565 -13.79 -12.68 -0.92
N LYS A 566 -13.69 -13.73 -0.11
CA LYS A 566 -13.56 -13.62 1.34
C LYS A 566 -12.13 -13.77 1.81
N SER A 567 -11.77 -12.96 2.79
CA SER A 567 -10.54 -13.06 3.58
C SER A 567 -10.88 -13.56 4.99
N THR A 568 -9.94 -14.26 5.60
CA THR A 568 -10.07 -14.92 6.89
C THR A 568 -8.98 -14.48 7.86
N ALA A 569 -9.33 -14.45 9.14
CA ALA A 569 -8.42 -14.28 10.25
C ALA A 569 -8.93 -15.09 11.45
N ASN A 570 -8.02 -15.46 12.36
CA ASN A 570 -8.38 -16.15 13.60
C ASN A 570 -7.69 -15.50 14.80
N ILE A 571 -8.47 -15.26 15.84
CA ILE A 571 -8.04 -14.51 17.02
C ILE A 571 -8.27 -15.39 18.24
N SER A 572 -7.19 -15.86 18.88
CA SER A 572 -7.31 -16.48 20.18
C SER A 572 -7.69 -15.46 21.25
N ILE A 573 -8.72 -15.78 22.03
CA ILE A 573 -9.19 -14.95 23.14
C ILE A 573 -8.93 -15.61 24.50
N THR A 574 -8.40 -16.83 24.54
CA THR A 574 -8.07 -17.52 25.80
C THR A 574 -7.17 -16.70 26.72
N PRO A 575 -6.07 -16.06 26.26
CA PRO A 575 -5.28 -15.17 27.12
C PRO A 575 -6.11 -14.03 27.74
N VAL A 576 -7.00 -13.44 26.95
CA VAL A 576 -7.89 -12.35 27.39
C VAL A 576 -8.84 -12.85 28.47
N LEU A 577 -9.46 -14.02 28.25
CA LEU A 577 -10.37 -14.65 29.22
C LEU A 577 -9.66 -14.97 30.53
N ILE A 578 -8.42 -15.47 30.48
CA ILE A 578 -7.61 -15.72 31.68
C ILE A 578 -7.34 -14.40 32.44
N THR A 579 -6.96 -13.34 31.74
CA THR A 579 -6.74 -12.02 32.36
C THR A 579 -8.03 -11.49 33.01
N LEU A 580 -9.16 -11.55 32.32
CA LEU A 580 -10.45 -11.09 32.84
C LEU A 580 -10.92 -11.91 34.05
N LEU A 581 -10.72 -13.23 34.01
CA LEU A 581 -11.01 -14.13 35.13
C LEU A 581 -10.16 -13.77 36.35
N LYS A 582 -8.84 -13.62 36.18
CA LYS A 582 -7.91 -13.24 37.26
C LYS A 582 -8.22 -11.86 37.83
N ALA A 583 -8.71 -10.93 37.02
CA ALA A 583 -9.14 -9.60 37.43
C ALA A 583 -10.55 -9.57 38.07
N GLY A 584 -11.21 -10.72 38.23
CA GLY A 584 -12.55 -10.81 38.85
C GLY A 584 -13.66 -10.18 38.02
N LYS A 585 -13.50 -10.06 36.69
CA LYS A 585 -14.42 -9.36 35.78
C LYS A 585 -15.66 -10.19 35.42
N SER A 586 -16.34 -10.77 36.43
CA SER A 586 -17.59 -11.52 36.26
C SER A 586 -17.54 -12.77 35.35
N LEU A 587 -16.36 -13.25 34.99
CA LEU A 587 -16.17 -14.55 34.31
C LEU A 587 -15.92 -15.63 35.39
N PRO A 588 -16.85 -16.58 35.62
CA PRO A 588 -16.73 -17.53 36.73
C PRO A 588 -15.66 -18.60 36.52
N SER A 589 -15.53 -19.11 35.28
CA SER A 589 -14.61 -20.18 34.92
C SER A 589 -14.33 -20.19 33.42
N LEU A 590 -13.37 -21.01 32.98
CA LEU A 590 -13.12 -21.32 31.57
C LEU A 590 -13.98 -22.49 31.04
N ASN A 591 -14.98 -22.95 31.78
CA ASN A 591 -15.94 -23.93 31.26
C ASN A 591 -16.75 -23.32 30.11
N LYS A 592 -17.09 -24.14 29.12
CA LYS A 592 -17.81 -23.74 27.89
C LYS A 592 -19.03 -22.87 28.18
N ASP A 593 -19.94 -23.35 29.03
CA ASP A 593 -21.19 -22.65 29.33
C ASP A 593 -20.98 -21.28 29.97
N ASP A 594 -19.97 -21.13 30.82
CA ASP A 594 -19.67 -19.88 31.50
C ASP A 594 -19.09 -18.86 30.52
N VAL A 595 -18.15 -19.29 29.68
CA VAL A 595 -17.53 -18.44 28.66
C VAL A 595 -18.55 -18.03 27.60
N LEU A 596 -19.37 -18.96 27.10
CA LEU A 596 -20.38 -18.64 26.09
C LEU A 596 -21.41 -17.63 26.63
N LYS A 597 -21.95 -17.85 27.84
CA LYS A 597 -22.87 -16.90 28.48
C LYS A 597 -22.23 -15.53 28.72
N PHE A 598 -20.94 -15.52 29.07
CA PHE A 598 -20.19 -14.29 29.28
C PHE A 598 -20.03 -13.50 27.96
N LEU A 599 -19.57 -14.16 26.90
CA LEU A 599 -19.36 -13.55 25.58
C LEU A 599 -20.66 -13.08 24.94
N GLN A 600 -21.75 -13.85 25.04
CA GLN A 600 -23.07 -13.45 24.52
C GLN A 600 -23.52 -12.07 25.04
N LYS A 601 -23.17 -11.73 26.28
CA LYS A 601 -23.55 -10.47 26.92
C LYS A 601 -22.56 -9.32 26.74
N ARG A 602 -21.34 -9.61 26.27
CA ARG A 602 -20.21 -8.66 26.39
C ARG A 602 -19.39 -8.52 25.13
N ALA A 603 -19.36 -9.50 24.24
CA ALA A 603 -18.62 -9.41 22.99
C ALA A 603 -19.34 -8.49 22.00
N TYR A 604 -18.60 -7.57 21.41
CA TYR A 604 -19.07 -6.71 20.34
C TYR A 604 -17.93 -6.35 19.39
N TRP A 605 -18.24 -5.87 18.19
CA TRP A 605 -17.26 -5.49 17.18
C TRP A 605 -17.69 -4.21 16.46
N ARG A 606 -16.71 -3.51 15.89
CA ARG A 606 -16.91 -2.29 15.10
C ARG A 606 -15.95 -2.28 13.91
N VAL A 607 -16.38 -1.70 12.80
CA VAL A 607 -15.52 -1.49 11.63
C VAL A 607 -15.09 -0.04 11.61
N PHE A 608 -13.79 0.20 11.44
CA PHE A 608 -13.20 1.53 11.33
C PHE A 608 -12.52 1.69 9.99
N LYS A 609 -12.71 2.87 9.41
CA LYS A 609 -12.44 3.12 8.02
C LYS A 609 -11.96 4.60 8.06
N GLY A 610 -10.68 4.88 7.76
CA GLY A 610 -10.10 6.24 7.81
C GLY A 610 -10.12 6.89 9.21
N GLY A 611 -9.89 6.09 10.26
CA GLY A 611 -9.99 6.53 11.66
C GLY A 611 -11.41 6.72 12.19
N LYS A 612 -12.44 6.57 11.35
CA LYS A 612 -13.86 6.77 11.69
C LYS A 612 -14.60 5.44 11.76
N GLU A 613 -15.54 5.31 12.70
CA GLU A 613 -16.41 4.15 12.78
C GLU A 613 -17.40 4.13 11.60
N VAL A 614 -17.49 3.01 10.89
CA VAL A 614 -18.43 2.83 9.79
C VAL A 614 -19.83 2.60 10.35
N PRO A 615 -20.84 3.38 9.90
CA PRO A 615 -22.20 3.21 10.40
C PRO A 615 -22.81 1.88 9.93
N ARG A 616 -23.69 1.34 10.78
CA ARG A 616 -24.31 0.02 10.60
C ARG A 616 -24.91 -0.22 9.20
N TYR A 617 -25.60 0.77 8.64
CA TYR A 617 -26.27 0.64 7.34
C TYR A 617 -25.28 0.43 6.18
N ALA A 618 -24.01 0.81 6.34
CA ALA A 618 -22.99 0.67 5.33
C ALA A 618 -22.24 -0.67 5.42
N LEU A 619 -22.49 -1.49 6.45
CA LEU A 619 -21.75 -2.72 6.70
C LEU A 619 -22.25 -3.94 5.90
N GLU A 620 -23.45 -3.89 5.32
CA GLU A 620 -24.02 -5.02 4.58
C GLU A 620 -23.09 -5.58 3.48
N PRO A 621 -22.39 -4.75 2.67
CA PRO A 621 -21.48 -5.26 1.64
C PRO A 621 -20.25 -5.99 2.18
N LEU A 622 -19.95 -5.90 3.48
CA LEU A 622 -18.81 -6.57 4.08
C LEU A 622 -19.06 -8.08 4.25
N GLU A 623 -20.33 -8.49 4.37
CA GLU A 623 -20.73 -9.85 4.78
C GLU A 623 -19.89 -10.37 5.94
N LEU A 624 -19.72 -9.52 6.96
CA LEU A 624 -18.84 -9.84 8.08
C LEU A 624 -19.41 -11.00 8.90
N GLU A 625 -18.61 -12.06 9.02
CA GLU A 625 -18.87 -13.19 9.88
C GLU A 625 -17.85 -13.17 11.03
N ILE A 626 -18.34 -13.03 12.26
CA ILE A 626 -17.55 -13.23 13.48
C ILE A 626 -18.01 -14.54 14.08
N ILE A 627 -17.30 -15.64 13.84
CA ILE A 627 -17.67 -16.98 14.27
C ILE A 627 -16.85 -17.30 15.51
N GLY A 628 -17.49 -17.48 16.66
CA GLY A 628 -16.78 -18.03 17.82
C GLY A 628 -16.39 -19.48 17.57
N SER A 629 -15.32 -19.95 18.21
CA SER A 629 -14.84 -21.31 18.06
C SER A 629 -14.20 -21.81 19.34
N THR A 630 -14.23 -23.13 19.52
CA THR A 630 -13.53 -23.83 20.60
C THR A 630 -12.71 -24.99 20.05
N ASN A 631 -11.67 -25.38 20.79
CA ASN A 631 -10.95 -26.63 20.57
C ASN A 631 -10.44 -27.17 21.92
N ASP A 632 -10.20 -28.48 21.97
CA ASP A 632 -9.53 -29.10 23.11
C ASP A 632 -8.05 -28.72 23.06
N ALA A 633 -7.51 -28.23 24.17
CA ALA A 633 -6.12 -27.83 24.28
C ALA A 633 -5.41 -28.57 25.42
N THR A 634 -4.28 -29.18 25.12
CA THR A 634 -3.35 -29.72 26.12
C THR A 634 -2.04 -28.92 26.06
N ASN A 635 -1.77 -28.15 27.11
CA ASN A 635 -0.57 -27.33 27.26
C ASN A 635 0.42 -28.03 28.19
N PHE A 636 1.55 -28.50 27.65
CA PHE A 636 2.57 -29.21 28.44
C PHE A 636 3.42 -28.25 29.29
N ARG A 637 3.79 -28.67 30.50
CA ARG A 637 4.74 -27.96 31.38
C ARG A 637 6.16 -27.97 30.81
N ASP A 638 6.53 -29.07 30.16
CA ASP A 638 7.75 -29.18 29.39
C ASP A 638 7.70 -28.25 28.16
N PRO A 639 8.57 -27.22 28.06
CA PRO A 639 8.54 -26.28 26.95
C PRO A 639 9.04 -26.89 25.63
N THR A 640 9.65 -28.08 25.63
CA THR A 640 10.09 -28.75 24.40
C THR A 640 8.95 -29.40 23.62
N LYS A 641 7.76 -29.51 24.24
CA LYS A 641 6.56 -30.08 23.62
C LYS A 641 5.65 -28.98 23.08
N ALA A 642 5.20 -29.14 21.84
CA ALA A 642 4.14 -28.31 21.27
C ALA A 642 2.82 -28.60 22.00
N PRO A 643 1.90 -27.62 22.14
CA PRO A 643 0.56 -27.92 22.63
C PRO A 643 -0.17 -28.87 21.68
N LEU A 644 -1.08 -29.68 22.21
CA LEU A 644 -2.05 -30.42 21.38
C LEU A 644 -3.31 -29.57 21.24
N LEU A 645 -3.72 -29.30 20.01
CA LEU A 645 -4.94 -28.57 19.68
C LEU A 645 -5.80 -29.47 18.78
N GLU A 646 -6.92 -29.95 19.32
CA GLU A 646 -7.75 -30.99 18.70
C GLU A 646 -9.23 -30.59 18.74
N ASN A 647 -10.06 -31.21 17.89
CA ASN A 647 -11.52 -31.05 17.92
C ASN A 647 -12.01 -29.59 17.77
N PHE A 648 -11.48 -28.86 16.78
CA PHE A 648 -11.96 -27.52 16.46
C PHE A 648 -13.45 -27.53 16.08
N GLN A 649 -14.24 -26.73 16.78
CA GLN A 649 -15.68 -26.61 16.62
C GLN A 649 -16.08 -25.14 16.52
N ALA A 650 -16.93 -24.84 15.54
CA ALA A 650 -17.60 -23.54 15.50
C ALA A 650 -18.65 -23.46 16.61
N GLU A 651 -18.72 -22.29 17.25
CA GLU A 651 -19.70 -21.92 18.27
C GLU A 651 -20.53 -20.71 17.78
N PRO A 652 -21.49 -20.89 16.86
CA PRO A 652 -22.30 -19.78 16.33
C PRO A 652 -23.11 -19.04 17.41
N ALA A 653 -23.32 -19.66 18.57
CA ALA A 653 -24.02 -19.06 19.70
C ALA A 653 -23.36 -17.77 20.24
N ILE A 654 -22.14 -17.44 19.80
CA ILE A 654 -21.40 -16.21 20.15
C ILE A 654 -21.00 -15.37 18.93
N SER A 655 -21.64 -15.58 17.77
CA SER A 655 -21.42 -14.74 16.58
C SER A 655 -22.26 -13.46 16.63
N GLY A 656 -21.62 -12.30 16.80
CA GLY A 656 -22.30 -11.02 16.61
C GLY A 656 -22.61 -10.85 15.12
N GLY A 657 -23.88 -10.97 14.73
CA GLY A 657 -24.32 -10.69 13.37
C GLY A 657 -24.03 -9.24 12.96
N ALA A 658 -24.46 -8.83 11.76
CA ALA A 658 -24.15 -7.53 11.15
C ALA A 658 -24.37 -6.28 12.07
N ASP A 659 -25.18 -6.40 13.12
CA ASP A 659 -25.44 -5.36 14.13
C ASP A 659 -24.30 -5.13 15.15
N GLY A 660 -23.20 -5.87 15.06
CA GLY A 660 -22.02 -5.62 15.89
C GLY A 660 -22.02 -6.30 17.25
N ALA A 661 -23.11 -6.93 17.69
CA ALA A 661 -23.19 -7.65 18.98
C ALA A 661 -24.41 -8.58 19.04
N LEU A 662 -24.38 -9.54 19.97
CA LEU A 662 -25.57 -10.33 20.34
C LEU A 662 -26.44 -9.61 21.40
N ASP A 663 -25.81 -8.99 22.40
CA ASP A 663 -26.53 -8.20 23.41
C ASP A 663 -27.17 -6.96 22.76
N PRO A 664 -28.49 -6.77 22.85
CA PRO A 664 -29.18 -5.62 22.27
C PRO A 664 -28.64 -4.25 22.73
N ASN A 665 -28.09 -4.15 23.94
CA ASN A 665 -27.52 -2.91 24.48
C ASN A 665 -26.13 -2.60 23.89
N LEU A 666 -25.48 -3.58 23.28
CA LEU A 666 -24.15 -3.42 22.66
C LEU A 666 -24.20 -3.28 21.14
N LYS A 667 -25.37 -3.51 20.53
CA LYS A 667 -25.58 -3.36 19.09
C LYS A 667 -25.31 -1.93 18.64
N GLN A 668 -24.74 -1.80 17.44
CA GLN A 668 -24.60 -0.50 16.80
C GLN A 668 -26.00 0.01 16.42
N PRO A 669 -26.36 1.28 16.72
CA PRO A 669 -27.67 1.82 16.36
C PRO A 669 -27.87 1.80 14.84
N MET A 670 -29.03 1.35 14.39
CA MET A 670 -29.40 1.45 12.98
C MET A 670 -29.81 2.90 12.69
N THR A 671 -28.91 3.67 12.09
CA THR A 671 -29.20 5.01 11.58
C THR A 671 -29.75 4.90 10.16
N ILE A 672 -30.69 5.80 9.81
CA ILE A 672 -31.17 5.91 8.43
C ILE A 672 -29.99 6.44 7.60
N PRO A 673 -29.67 5.83 6.45
CA PRO A 673 -28.67 6.39 5.54
C PRO A 673 -29.00 7.86 5.24
N PRO A 674 -28.02 8.77 5.24
CA PRO A 674 -28.24 10.13 4.76
C PRO A 674 -28.79 10.07 3.33
N ALA A 675 -29.66 11.02 2.97
CA ALA A 675 -30.18 11.12 1.61
C ALA A 675 -28.99 11.18 0.64
N ALA A 676 -29.04 10.37 -0.43
CA ALA A 676 -27.97 10.37 -1.43
C ALA A 676 -27.75 11.80 -1.95
N LYS A 677 -26.50 12.26 -1.94
CA LYS A 677 -26.15 13.52 -2.60
C LYS A 677 -26.50 13.42 -4.08
N PRO A 678 -27.20 14.39 -4.68
CA PRO A 678 -27.50 14.37 -6.11
C PRO A 678 -26.20 14.40 -6.93
N ASP A 679 -26.06 13.54 -7.93
CA ASP A 679 -24.92 13.58 -8.85
C ASP A 679 -24.79 14.98 -9.48
N ILE A 680 -23.62 15.61 -9.38
CA ILE A 680 -23.32 16.86 -10.09
C ILE A 680 -22.99 16.55 -11.56
N PRO A 681 -23.76 17.05 -12.55
CA PRO A 681 -23.35 17.01 -13.95
C PRO A 681 -21.99 17.71 -14.14
N LYS A 682 -20.95 16.94 -14.51
CA LYS A 682 -19.61 17.45 -14.82
C LYS A 682 -19.08 16.92 -16.15
N ALA A 683 -18.33 17.73 -16.88
CA ALA A 683 -17.71 17.35 -18.16
C ALA A 683 -16.48 18.20 -18.49
N THR A 684 -15.68 17.74 -19.47
CA THR A 684 -14.50 18.47 -19.97
C THR A 684 -14.86 19.23 -21.23
N LEU A 685 -14.70 20.55 -21.21
CA LEU A 685 -14.90 21.43 -22.36
C LEU A 685 -13.54 21.75 -22.99
N ARG A 686 -13.34 21.32 -24.24
CA ARG A 686 -12.07 21.53 -24.96
C ARG A 686 -12.09 22.83 -25.75
N LEU A 687 -10.93 23.46 -25.91
CA LEU A 687 -10.77 24.61 -26.78
C LEU A 687 -11.21 24.30 -28.22
N GLY A 688 -12.05 25.15 -28.79
CA GLY A 688 -12.64 24.98 -30.12
C GLY A 688 -13.84 24.03 -30.17
N SER A 689 -14.43 23.69 -29.01
CA SER A 689 -15.57 22.77 -28.93
C SER A 689 -16.77 23.36 -28.19
N SER A 690 -17.90 22.69 -28.35
CA SER A 690 -19.13 22.92 -27.60
C SER A 690 -19.47 21.69 -26.77
N LEU A 691 -20.04 21.92 -25.59
CA LEU A 691 -20.51 20.90 -24.68
C LEU A 691 -22.00 21.12 -24.42
N PRO A 692 -22.90 20.19 -24.82
CA PRO A 692 -24.30 20.27 -24.43
C PRO A 692 -24.44 20.04 -22.92
N PHE A 693 -25.31 20.81 -22.28
CA PHE A 693 -25.71 20.53 -20.90
C PHE A 693 -26.59 19.28 -20.86
N LYS A 694 -26.55 18.50 -19.76
CA LYS A 694 -27.43 17.32 -19.59
C LYS A 694 -28.93 17.67 -19.59
N GLY A 695 -29.26 18.95 -19.40
CA GLY A 695 -30.57 19.56 -19.62
C GLY A 695 -30.40 21.08 -19.78
N SER A 696 -31.40 21.79 -20.27
CA SER A 696 -31.36 23.25 -20.40
C SER A 696 -31.14 23.92 -19.03
N LEU A 697 -30.39 25.04 -18.98
CA LEU A 697 -30.19 25.78 -17.73
C LEU A 697 -31.50 26.42 -17.26
N ALA A 698 -32.03 26.01 -16.11
CA ALA A 698 -33.19 26.62 -15.49
C ALA A 698 -32.77 27.83 -14.63
N PRO A 699 -33.70 28.75 -14.29
CA PRO A 699 -33.47 29.71 -13.22
C PRO A 699 -32.96 29.03 -11.94
N ASP A 700 -32.06 29.72 -11.24
CA ASP A 700 -31.26 29.27 -10.09
C ASP A 700 -30.10 28.32 -10.42
N ASN A 701 -30.02 27.75 -11.63
CA ASN A 701 -28.88 26.90 -11.97
C ASN A 701 -27.55 27.65 -11.90
N VAL A 702 -26.51 26.95 -11.48
CA VAL A 702 -25.14 27.47 -11.39
C VAL A 702 -24.22 26.69 -12.30
N VAL A 703 -23.41 27.39 -13.10
CA VAL A 703 -22.35 26.81 -13.91
C VAL A 703 -20.99 27.22 -13.34
N ILE A 704 -20.20 26.24 -12.94
CA ILE A 704 -18.80 26.42 -12.51
C ILE A 704 -17.86 25.93 -13.60
N ILE A 705 -16.85 26.75 -13.90
CA ILE A 705 -15.84 26.51 -14.93
C ILE A 705 -14.47 26.62 -14.25
N ASP A 706 -13.84 25.47 -14.01
CA ASP A 706 -12.50 25.40 -13.43
C ASP A 706 -11.45 25.35 -14.54
N ALA A 707 -10.49 26.27 -14.46
CA ALA A 707 -9.39 26.39 -15.41
C ALA A 707 -8.08 25.77 -14.86
N PRO A 708 -7.35 24.96 -15.64
CA PRO A 708 -6.11 24.32 -15.21
C PRO A 708 -4.91 25.28 -15.12
N SER A 709 -5.01 26.48 -15.68
CA SER A 709 -3.94 27.47 -15.74
C SER A 709 -4.49 28.85 -16.07
N LEU A 710 -3.71 29.89 -15.76
CA LEU A 710 -3.99 31.28 -16.12
C LEU A 710 -2.79 31.92 -16.81
N SER A 711 -2.99 32.49 -18.01
CA SER A 711 -1.98 33.30 -18.72
C SER A 711 -2.57 34.61 -19.22
N LEU A 712 -2.25 35.70 -18.50
CA LEU A 712 -2.71 37.05 -18.82
C LEU A 712 -1.72 37.84 -19.69
N THR A 713 -0.61 37.25 -20.11
CA THR A 713 0.34 37.92 -21.00
C THR A 713 -0.29 38.09 -22.39
N PRO A 714 -0.43 39.34 -22.90
CA PRO A 714 -1.02 39.58 -24.22
C PRO A 714 -0.20 38.94 -25.32
N ASP A 715 -0.90 38.46 -26.35
CA ASP A 715 -0.25 37.90 -27.53
C ASP A 715 0.24 39.04 -28.44
N ARG A 716 1.55 39.12 -28.68
CA ARG A 716 2.20 40.32 -29.28
C ARG A 716 2.03 40.42 -30.80
N GLU A 717 1.50 39.39 -31.46
CA GLU A 717 1.48 39.27 -32.93
C GLU A 717 0.09 38.85 -33.46
N THR A 718 -0.97 39.62 -33.17
CA THR A 718 -2.32 39.29 -33.67
C THR A 718 -2.91 40.41 -34.54
N HIS A 719 -3.57 40.03 -35.64
CA HIS A 719 -4.33 40.95 -36.52
C HIS A 719 -5.83 41.01 -36.16
N THR A 720 -6.22 40.34 -35.07
CA THR A 720 -7.60 40.19 -34.59
C THR A 720 -7.66 40.60 -33.12
N ILE A 721 -8.87 40.66 -32.54
CA ILE A 721 -9.05 40.92 -31.11
C ILE A 721 -8.37 39.79 -30.32
N ASP A 722 -7.46 40.13 -29.41
CA ASP A 722 -6.88 39.18 -28.45
C ASP A 722 -7.98 38.70 -27.50
N ASN A 723 -8.46 37.46 -27.66
CA ASN A 723 -9.56 36.93 -26.87
C ASN A 723 -9.35 35.49 -26.38
N THR A 724 -9.98 35.21 -25.25
CA THR A 724 -10.34 33.87 -24.82
C THR A 724 -11.75 33.93 -24.29
N GLN A 725 -12.66 33.17 -24.91
CA GLN A 725 -14.08 33.37 -24.65
C GLN A 725 -14.83 32.07 -24.51
N PHE A 726 -15.81 32.09 -23.62
CA PHE A 726 -16.84 31.08 -23.57
C PHE A 726 -18.21 31.73 -23.63
N TRP A 727 -19.19 30.98 -24.12
CA TRP A 727 -20.55 31.48 -24.20
C TRP A 727 -21.58 30.39 -23.98
N PHE A 728 -22.77 30.80 -23.57
CA PHE A 728 -23.96 29.97 -23.49
C PHE A 728 -24.81 30.15 -24.74
N SER A 729 -25.21 29.05 -25.36
CA SER A 729 -26.03 29.04 -26.59
C SER A 729 -27.37 28.35 -26.37
N ASP A 730 -28.40 28.76 -27.12
CA ASP A 730 -29.73 28.14 -27.13
C ASP A 730 -29.83 26.85 -27.98
N ALA A 731 -28.74 26.47 -28.65
CA ALA A 731 -28.59 25.22 -29.41
C ALA A 731 -27.61 24.26 -28.74
N GLU A 732 -27.85 22.96 -28.83
CA GLU A 732 -26.97 21.93 -28.25
C GLU A 732 -25.58 21.89 -28.91
N GLY A 733 -25.48 22.26 -30.18
CA GLY A 733 -24.22 22.33 -30.93
C GLY A 733 -23.37 23.57 -30.65
N GLY A 734 -23.92 24.57 -29.93
CA GLY A 734 -23.27 25.86 -29.68
C GLY A 734 -23.29 26.84 -30.86
N ASP A 735 -23.93 26.46 -31.97
CA ASP A 735 -24.09 27.20 -33.22
C ASP A 735 -25.39 28.04 -33.29
N GLY A 736 -26.15 28.08 -32.20
CA GLY A 736 -27.35 28.91 -32.05
C GLY A 736 -27.04 30.36 -31.67
N GLU A 737 -28.04 31.05 -31.14
CA GLU A 737 -27.84 32.39 -30.61
C GLU A 737 -27.00 32.38 -29.33
N ILE A 738 -26.24 33.45 -29.09
CA ILE A 738 -25.40 33.60 -27.90
C ILE A 738 -26.18 34.38 -26.84
N LEU A 739 -26.65 33.66 -25.82
CA LEU A 739 -27.45 34.22 -24.73
C LEU A 739 -26.59 34.92 -23.68
N PHE A 740 -25.33 34.49 -23.53
CA PHE A 740 -24.35 35.07 -22.62
C PHE A 740 -22.95 34.77 -23.13
N LEU A 741 -22.13 35.80 -23.31
CA LEU A 741 -20.71 35.70 -23.64
C LEU A 741 -19.88 36.25 -22.48
N LEU A 742 -18.78 35.58 -22.16
CA LEU A 742 -17.66 36.15 -21.40
C LEU A 742 -16.40 36.03 -22.26
N SER A 743 -15.75 37.15 -22.56
CA SER A 743 -14.55 37.24 -23.39
C SER A 743 -13.44 37.97 -22.65
N LEU A 744 -12.36 37.25 -22.31
CA LEU A 744 -11.14 37.80 -21.70
C LEU A 744 -10.27 38.41 -22.78
N ARG A 745 -10.08 39.74 -22.75
CA ARG A 745 -9.30 40.48 -23.75
C ARG A 745 -8.06 41.11 -23.13
N ARG A 746 -6.92 40.40 -23.23
CA ARG A 746 -5.68 40.79 -22.53
C ARG A 746 -5.10 42.09 -23.05
N ALA A 747 -5.03 42.27 -24.38
CA ALA A 747 -4.52 43.50 -25.00
C ALA A 747 -5.34 44.76 -24.64
N GLU A 748 -6.64 44.61 -24.39
CA GLU A 748 -7.52 45.71 -23.95
C GLU A 748 -7.53 45.87 -22.41
N GLY A 749 -7.01 44.89 -21.68
CA GLY A 749 -7.10 44.84 -20.21
C GLY A 749 -8.56 44.73 -19.72
N GLN A 750 -9.45 44.09 -20.49
CA GLN A 750 -10.88 44.01 -20.20
C GLN A 750 -11.42 42.58 -20.20
N ILE A 751 -12.48 42.35 -19.42
CA ILE A 751 -13.43 41.26 -19.55
C ILE A 751 -14.68 41.84 -20.19
N VAL A 752 -15.08 41.28 -21.34
CA VAL A 752 -16.22 41.74 -22.12
C VAL A 752 -17.36 40.74 -22.02
N PHE A 753 -18.56 41.25 -21.72
CA PHE A 753 -19.80 40.50 -21.67
C PHE A 753 -20.75 40.99 -22.75
N ASN A 754 -21.40 40.06 -23.47
CA ASN A 754 -22.32 40.42 -24.54
C ASN A 754 -23.31 39.29 -24.86
N THR A 755 -24.21 39.56 -25.80
CA THR A 755 -25.14 38.61 -26.43
C THR A 755 -25.06 38.78 -27.94
N PHE A 756 -25.29 37.70 -28.69
CA PHE A 756 -25.45 37.75 -30.15
C PHE A 756 -26.81 37.18 -30.52
N LEU A 757 -27.72 38.05 -30.94
CA LEU A 757 -29.11 37.73 -31.25
C LEU A 757 -29.46 38.28 -32.63
N ASN A 758 -30.25 37.56 -33.42
CA ASN A 758 -30.72 38.01 -34.74
C ASN A 758 -29.59 38.54 -35.65
N ASN A 759 -28.45 37.85 -35.72
CA ASN A 759 -27.25 38.24 -36.47
C ASN A 759 -26.61 39.58 -36.07
N SER A 760 -26.84 40.04 -34.84
CA SER A 760 -26.28 41.29 -34.33
C SER A 760 -25.73 41.13 -32.91
N TRP A 761 -24.59 41.76 -32.65
CA TRP A 761 -24.07 41.91 -31.28
C TRP A 761 -24.84 43.00 -30.56
N GLY A 762 -25.17 42.76 -29.29
CA GLY A 762 -25.67 43.83 -28.43
C GLY A 762 -24.56 44.75 -27.94
N GLU A 763 -24.92 45.69 -27.07
CA GLU A 763 -23.97 46.61 -26.44
C GLU A 763 -22.97 45.85 -25.55
N GLU A 764 -21.67 46.16 -25.63
CA GLU A 764 -20.68 45.48 -24.79
C GLU A 764 -20.71 45.99 -23.35
N VAL A 765 -20.79 45.08 -22.38
CA VAL A 765 -20.54 45.40 -20.98
C VAL A 765 -19.09 45.06 -20.67
N ARG A 766 -18.32 46.03 -20.15
CA ARG A 766 -16.87 45.91 -19.99
C ARG A 766 -16.47 46.05 -18.52
N VAL A 767 -15.64 45.13 -18.03
CA VAL A 767 -15.09 45.14 -16.67
C VAL A 767 -13.57 45.06 -16.75
N SER A 768 -12.85 45.85 -15.95
CA SER A 768 -11.38 45.78 -15.90
C SER A 768 -10.90 44.38 -15.54
N LEU A 769 -9.91 43.88 -16.30
CA LEU A 769 -9.22 42.60 -16.05
C LEU A 769 -8.26 42.68 -14.86
N ASP A 770 -7.87 43.90 -14.44
CA ASP A 770 -6.89 44.11 -13.39
C ASP A 770 -7.31 43.48 -12.06
N SER A 771 -6.40 42.68 -11.50
CA SER A 771 -6.52 42.05 -10.18
C SER A 771 -7.79 41.22 -9.99
N ARG A 772 -8.38 40.71 -11.09
CA ARG A 772 -9.61 39.89 -11.06
C ARG A 772 -9.37 38.43 -10.74
N PHE A 773 -8.21 37.91 -11.13
CA PHE A 773 -7.81 36.54 -10.84
C PHE A 773 -6.82 36.54 -9.66
N LYS A 774 -7.08 35.68 -8.68
CA LYS A 774 -6.23 35.47 -7.49
C LYS A 774 -5.43 34.18 -7.56
N ASN A 775 -5.96 33.19 -8.25
CA ASN A 775 -5.38 31.85 -8.32
C ASN A 775 -4.72 31.62 -9.68
N GLU A 776 -3.64 30.84 -9.69
CA GLU A 776 -3.01 30.36 -10.94
C GLU A 776 -3.89 29.35 -11.69
N LYS A 777 -4.90 28.79 -11.00
CA LYS A 777 -5.94 27.90 -11.52
C LYS A 777 -7.31 28.48 -11.14
N PRO A 778 -7.84 29.43 -11.92
CA PRO A 778 -9.01 30.18 -11.49
C PRO A 778 -10.31 29.44 -11.73
N THR A 779 -11.31 29.81 -10.93
CA THR A 779 -12.69 29.33 -11.09
C THR A 779 -13.58 30.47 -11.56
N ILE A 780 -14.33 30.25 -12.64
CA ILE A 780 -15.37 31.16 -13.10
C ILE A 780 -16.73 30.54 -12.78
N PHE A 781 -17.58 31.32 -12.15
CA PHE A 781 -18.89 30.91 -11.70
C PHE A 781 -19.92 31.83 -12.37
N VAL A 782 -20.99 31.23 -12.89
CA VAL A 782 -22.13 31.95 -13.48
C VAL A 782 -23.42 31.39 -12.89
N HIS A 783 -24.19 32.23 -12.22
CA HIS A 783 -25.47 31.89 -11.62
C HIS A 783 -26.61 32.51 -12.42
N ASP A 784 -27.53 31.67 -12.90
CA ASP A 784 -28.75 32.10 -13.55
C ASP A 784 -29.76 32.59 -12.50
N GLN A 785 -30.01 33.89 -12.45
CA GLN A 785 -30.93 34.54 -11.50
C GLN A 785 -32.28 34.87 -12.16
N GLU A 786 -32.73 34.06 -13.13
CA GLU A 786 -33.92 34.28 -13.96
C GLU A 786 -33.77 35.46 -14.93
N ASP A 787 -33.67 36.68 -14.40
CA ASP A 787 -33.60 37.94 -15.15
C ASP A 787 -32.20 38.29 -15.67
N GLY A 788 -31.16 37.62 -15.16
CA GLY A 788 -29.76 37.89 -15.50
C GLY A 788 -28.81 36.77 -15.08
N TYR A 789 -27.55 36.96 -15.43
CA TYR A 789 -26.45 36.10 -15.02
C TYR A 789 -25.56 36.84 -14.03
N GLU A 790 -25.44 36.31 -12.81
CA GLU A 790 -24.50 36.80 -11.82
C GLU A 790 -23.15 36.08 -11.99
N VAL A 791 -22.08 36.84 -12.18
CA VAL A 791 -20.77 36.30 -12.57
C VAL A 791 -19.75 36.54 -11.47
N PHE A 792 -19.03 35.49 -11.12
CA PHE A 792 -17.96 35.51 -10.14
C PHE A 792 -16.68 34.93 -10.73
N ILE A 793 -15.55 35.46 -10.32
CA ILE A 793 -14.21 34.92 -10.61
C ILE A 793 -13.50 34.73 -9.27
N ASP A 794 -12.97 33.54 -9.04
CA ASP A 794 -12.37 33.14 -7.76
C ASP A 794 -13.26 33.51 -6.56
N TRP A 795 -14.55 33.21 -6.68
CA TRP A 795 -15.59 33.47 -5.68
C TRP A 795 -15.79 34.95 -5.32
N ARG A 796 -15.32 35.86 -6.18
CA ARG A 796 -15.56 37.30 -6.05
C ARG A 796 -16.51 37.77 -7.13
N HIS A 797 -17.55 38.46 -6.70
CA HIS A 797 -18.52 39.04 -7.61
C HIS A 797 -17.83 39.98 -8.60
N VAL A 798 -18.08 39.77 -9.89
CA VAL A 798 -17.53 40.57 -10.99
C VAL A 798 -18.58 41.55 -11.48
N LEU A 799 -19.74 41.03 -11.87
CA LEU A 799 -20.90 41.80 -12.31
C LEU A 799 -22.15 40.93 -12.30
N TRP A 800 -23.28 41.62 -12.39
CA TRP A 800 -24.55 41.08 -12.81
C TRP A 800 -24.79 41.50 -14.28
N PHE A 801 -25.21 40.58 -15.15
CA PHE A 801 -25.44 40.81 -16.58
C PHE A 801 -26.91 40.55 -16.97
N GLU A 802 -27.59 41.54 -17.58
CA GLU A 802 -29.01 41.43 -17.95
C GLU A 802 -29.24 40.47 -19.11
N LYS A 803 -30.16 39.51 -18.92
CA LYS A 803 -30.59 38.66 -20.04
C LYS A 803 -31.37 39.49 -21.04
N ARG A 804 -30.84 39.55 -22.26
CA ARG A 804 -31.48 40.23 -23.40
C ARG A 804 -32.50 39.35 -24.14
N ALA A 805 -32.43 38.03 -23.94
CA ALA A 805 -33.35 37.04 -24.49
C ALA A 805 -33.94 36.20 -23.36
N LYS A 806 -34.87 36.78 -22.59
CA LYS A 806 -35.49 36.14 -21.41
C LYS A 806 -36.39 34.95 -21.75
N ASP A 807 -36.87 34.89 -23.00
CA ASP A 807 -37.69 33.83 -23.56
C ASP A 807 -36.87 32.60 -24.01
N ARG A 808 -35.53 32.69 -23.99
CA ARG A 808 -34.63 31.62 -24.44
C ARG A 808 -33.83 31.04 -23.29
N VAL A 809 -33.46 29.76 -23.45
CA VAL A 809 -32.78 28.98 -22.42
C VAL A 809 -31.48 28.40 -22.97
N ALA A 810 -30.41 28.52 -22.21
CA ALA A 810 -29.11 27.98 -22.58
C ALA A 810 -29.11 26.44 -22.57
N LYS A 811 -28.62 25.83 -23.63
CA LYS A 811 -28.52 24.37 -23.84
C LYS A 811 -27.10 23.86 -23.94
N SER A 812 -26.13 24.73 -24.21
CA SER A 812 -24.71 24.36 -24.29
C SER A 812 -23.80 25.47 -23.82
N ILE A 813 -22.55 25.10 -23.56
CA ILE A 813 -21.41 26.00 -23.37
C ILE A 813 -20.35 25.72 -24.43
N SER A 814 -19.80 26.77 -25.02
CA SER A 814 -18.73 26.68 -26.00
C SER A 814 -17.51 27.46 -25.56
N TYR A 815 -16.31 27.03 -25.99
CA TYR A 815 -15.05 27.66 -25.59
C TYR A 815 -14.11 27.83 -26.79
N THR A 816 -13.62 29.05 -27.03
CA THR A 816 -12.73 29.33 -28.17
C THR A 816 -11.78 30.50 -27.94
N VAL A 817 -10.84 30.62 -28.86
CA VAL A 817 -9.97 31.79 -29.09
C VAL A 817 -9.99 32.13 -30.57
N ASN A 818 -9.60 33.34 -30.94
CA ASN A 818 -9.40 33.70 -32.34
C ASN A 818 -8.20 32.95 -32.93
N GLU A 819 -8.20 32.77 -34.25
CA GLU A 819 -7.17 32.01 -34.96
C GLU A 819 -5.75 32.52 -34.65
N GLY A 820 -4.85 31.59 -34.33
CA GLY A 820 -3.44 31.87 -34.02
C GLY A 820 -3.15 32.25 -32.56
N GLN A 821 -4.16 32.35 -31.68
CA GLN A 821 -3.98 32.81 -30.30
C GLN A 821 -3.86 31.68 -29.27
N VAL A 822 -3.21 31.99 -28.14
CA VAL A 822 -3.13 31.08 -26.98
C VAL A 822 -4.22 31.40 -25.96
N ALA A 823 -4.94 30.37 -25.54
CA ALA A 823 -6.02 30.45 -24.54
C ALA A 823 -5.53 30.89 -23.15
N VAL A 824 -6.20 31.88 -22.56
CA VAL A 824 -5.94 32.41 -21.20
C VAL A 824 -6.12 31.34 -20.12
N LEU A 825 -7.11 30.45 -20.28
CA LEU A 825 -7.55 29.51 -19.26
C LEU A 825 -7.06 28.07 -19.51
N GLY A 826 -6.12 27.86 -20.44
CA GLY A 826 -5.66 26.53 -20.85
C GLY A 826 -6.49 25.89 -21.97
N LYS A 827 -6.17 24.64 -22.35
CA LYS A 827 -6.79 23.94 -23.49
C LYS A 827 -8.05 23.16 -23.13
N GLU A 828 -8.23 22.83 -21.86
CA GLU A 828 -9.36 22.05 -21.36
C GLU A 828 -9.89 22.69 -20.08
N LEU A 829 -11.20 22.90 -20.00
CA LEU A 829 -11.90 23.41 -18.83
C LEU A 829 -12.75 22.30 -18.21
N LYS A 830 -12.89 22.30 -16.88
CA LYS A 830 -13.87 21.43 -16.21
C LYS A 830 -15.13 22.23 -15.94
N VAL A 831 -16.25 21.79 -16.53
CA VAL A 831 -17.56 22.42 -16.35
C VAL A 831 -18.39 21.57 -15.40
N LYS A 832 -18.96 22.19 -14.36
CA LYS A 832 -19.90 21.60 -13.40
C LYS A 832 -21.19 22.40 -13.42
N VAL A 833 -22.34 21.73 -13.39
CA VAL A 833 -23.65 22.38 -13.34
C VAL A 833 -24.37 21.97 -12.07
N PHE A 834 -24.85 22.93 -11.28
CA PHE A 834 -25.66 22.69 -10.10
C PHE A 834 -27.08 23.18 -10.37
N GLY A 835 -28.07 22.48 -9.81
CA GLY A 835 -29.48 22.86 -9.97
C GLY A 835 -29.90 24.09 -9.16
N SER A 836 -29.08 24.54 -8.21
CA SER A 836 -29.29 25.76 -7.42
C SER A 836 -28.02 26.19 -6.70
N MET A 837 -27.98 27.43 -6.22
CA MET A 837 -26.93 27.88 -5.31
C MET A 837 -26.91 27.07 -4.00
N ARG A 838 -28.08 26.63 -3.53
CA ARG A 838 -28.20 25.72 -2.39
C ARG A 838 -27.52 24.38 -2.66
N THR A 839 -27.77 23.78 -3.82
CA THR A 839 -27.15 22.50 -4.21
C THR A 839 -25.63 22.63 -4.26
N LEU A 840 -25.13 23.78 -4.72
CA LEU A 840 -23.70 24.06 -4.70
C LEU A 840 -23.10 24.10 -3.29
N PHE A 841 -23.79 24.69 -2.30
CA PHE A 841 -23.28 24.74 -0.92
C PHE A 841 -23.52 23.46 -0.10
N GLU A 842 -24.39 22.56 -0.57
CA GLU A 842 -24.56 21.21 0.00
C GLU A 842 -23.43 20.24 -0.45
N HIS A 843 -22.60 20.65 -1.40
CA HIS A 843 -21.39 19.96 -1.87
C HIS A 843 -20.14 20.76 -1.47
#